data_AF-A0A5D0QJP3-F1
#
_entry.id   AF-A0A5D0QJP3-F1
#
_cell.length_a   1.000
_cell.length_b   1.000
_cell.length_c   1.000
_cell.angle_alpha   90.00
_cell.angle_beta   90.00
_cell.angle_gamma   90.00
#
_symmetry.space_group_name_H-M   'P 1'
#
loop_
_entity.id
_entity.type
_entity.pdbx_description
1 polymer ?
#
loop_
_entity_poly.entity_id
_entity_poly.type
_entity_poly.pdbx_seq_one_letter_code
_entity_poly.pdbx_strand_id
1 'polypeptide(L)'
;MRPGPPQRSDACGGDSKLERQDVKARFTPARTALAVLTALPAAGAILLSPGHAAAAADPPWPTSPPALICGNDDVLTGPSTPPAGAITVPAGDNEKFDFGKSGATYWFEPGVHTFGTDRYGHINVVENTTFIGGPGAILDGRRLNKYAFVGDVPNVTIKYLTIKNFGLDDPLDNRNFDEGVVNHDTAPNWTISYNTISNNDGAGIYIGSNNVVSYNCLKENGQTGFGGYRPQVENDSSQKNLVLDHNEIVGNNTDDWESRVPGCGCTGGGKFWDVNGARVTNNYVHDNKGPGLWADTNNIDFLFEGNFIDHNDGEGIWYEISYNATMRNNTITRNAWVSGRRNQGSPGPAIYLSESGGDSRLASTVSGAAAIRVYDNLIKDNFSGVSIFENADRFCNSNGNTSSGYCTPLVKPTRIPQPFDKTHANPINSSHPCFTDIKNEPYLTDCRWHAKNIDVRNNEFRFDKTVVPCAGPFCGAQALIAAGVDDIPWSPYTAAGVLNDVMYNNNNKFHDNEYHGDWRFAKGYGDAVSFNSWRGAPFNQDAGSTFDGDAGGEPIGYSDLDEDTSRLWTSMGRWQSWYSATPTLSTDAAHGGKHGLRVEVTSGSGWGVGTSNHPGFRTTPGPKKIGLWGKLGSGTNLQPFMRVKWLNRAEEILQTDDVRLPVLTDTWQEASALVDAPAGTATALITLHGTGSTGDSLYLDDFTVGPPSDTPPPDGPNIVDADTAGEGPTVGSWKSWYSADVAVSTQEAHSGTGSLCVTVTSGSGWGIALSNWPGFTAEAGGKRISYWGRQGTGAVTGVTLRLKWFDAGQALLRTDLVPLTGLTADWQQATGNVTAPDGTATVQLEFYGSSGTANDSVYLDDLRITNTA
;
A
#
# COMPACT_ATOMS: atom_id res chain seq x y z
N MET A 1 -16.64 0.87 -12.98
CA MET A 1 -16.96 1.95 -12.04
C MET A 1 -16.33 1.60 -10.70
N ARG A 2 -15.12 2.12 -10.44
CA ARG A 2 -14.36 1.89 -9.20
C ARG A 2 -14.41 3.20 -8.39
N PRO A 3 -14.55 3.16 -7.06
CA PRO A 3 -14.61 4.37 -6.26
C PRO A 3 -13.20 4.96 -6.14
N GLY A 4 -13.00 6.16 -6.64
CA GLY A 4 -11.82 6.97 -6.34
C GLY A 4 -11.84 7.41 -4.86
N PRO A 5 -10.70 7.85 -4.31
CA PRO A 5 -10.66 8.38 -2.96
C PRO A 5 -11.61 9.58 -2.87
N PRO A 6 -12.40 9.69 -1.79
CA PRO A 6 -13.33 10.81 -1.61
C PRO A 6 -12.55 12.12 -1.61
N GLN A 7 -13.01 13.08 -2.40
CA GLN A 7 -12.56 14.47 -2.33
C GLN A 7 -12.81 14.98 -0.90
N ARG A 8 -11.73 15.20 -0.15
CA ARG A 8 -11.77 15.73 1.22
C ARG A 8 -11.89 17.25 1.14
N SER A 9 -12.80 17.83 1.92
CA SER A 9 -12.97 19.28 2.01
C SER A 9 -11.91 19.88 2.92
N ASP A 10 -11.15 20.85 2.41
CA ASP A 10 -10.33 21.77 3.22
C ASP A 10 -11.19 22.39 4.33
N ALA A 11 -10.89 22.06 5.57
CA ALA A 11 -11.36 22.80 6.74
C ALA A 11 -10.15 23.06 7.64
N CYS A 12 -9.38 24.09 7.29
CA CYS A 12 -8.42 24.74 8.18
C CYS A 12 -8.41 26.22 7.83
N GLY A 13 -8.95 27.07 8.71
CA GLY A 13 -8.82 28.53 8.62
C GLY A 13 -10.13 29.30 8.78
N GLY A 14 -10.60 29.44 10.01
CA GLY A 14 -11.47 30.56 10.37
C GLY A 14 -10.63 31.85 10.40
N ASP A 15 -10.98 32.82 9.55
CA ASP A 15 -10.38 34.14 9.48
C ASP A 15 -10.47 34.89 10.84
N SER A 16 -9.34 35.11 11.50
CA SER A 16 -9.22 36.16 12.53
C SER A 16 -8.08 37.12 12.16
N LYS A 17 -8.47 38.30 11.69
CA LYS A 17 -7.59 39.44 11.39
C LYS A 17 -6.93 39.97 12.67
N LEU A 18 -5.60 39.97 12.74
CA LEU A 18 -4.86 40.78 13.73
C LEU A 18 -3.61 41.43 13.11
N GLU A 19 -3.46 42.72 13.37
CA GLU A 19 -2.43 43.63 12.86
C GLU A 19 -1.03 43.35 13.47
N ARG A 20 0.00 43.44 12.62
CA ARG A 20 1.41 43.26 13.00
C ARG A 20 1.98 44.52 13.66
N GLN A 21 2.73 44.35 14.75
CA GLN A 21 3.76 45.30 15.17
C GLN A 21 5.13 44.60 15.21
N ASP A 22 6.09 45.16 14.47
CA ASP A 22 7.47 44.68 14.35
C ASP A 22 8.30 45.01 15.61
N VAL A 23 8.96 44.01 16.20
CA VAL A 23 10.07 44.22 17.15
C VAL A 23 11.27 43.38 16.71
N LYS A 24 12.38 44.07 16.41
CA LYS A 24 13.67 43.49 16.01
C LYS A 24 14.48 43.11 17.25
N ALA A 25 14.92 41.86 17.35
CA ALA A 25 15.95 41.43 18.31
C ALA A 25 17.16 40.81 17.57
N ARG A 26 18.36 41.29 17.91
CA ARG A 26 19.66 40.81 17.39
C ARG A 26 20.23 39.76 18.33
N PHE A 27 20.78 38.66 17.79
CA PHE A 27 21.59 37.70 18.52
C PHE A 27 23.02 37.62 17.95
N THR A 28 24.00 37.56 18.86
CA THR A 28 25.43 37.33 18.61
C THR A 28 25.82 35.89 19.02
N PRO A 29 26.82 35.24 18.40
CA PRO A 29 27.14 33.85 18.66
C PRO A 29 28.21 33.66 19.74
N ALA A 30 28.12 32.57 20.51
CA ALA A 30 29.15 32.11 21.43
C ALA A 30 29.78 30.79 20.96
N ARG A 31 31.05 30.61 21.31
CA ARG A 31 32.05 29.73 20.69
C ARG A 31 32.06 28.29 21.20
N THR A 32 32.55 27.43 20.31
CA THR A 32 32.95 26.02 20.41
C THR A 32 34.03 25.73 21.47
N ALA A 33 33.96 24.57 22.12
CA ALA A 33 35.09 23.95 22.82
C ALA A 33 35.19 22.45 22.46
N LEU A 34 36.40 22.06 22.06
CA LEU A 34 36.80 20.74 21.56
C LEU A 34 37.43 19.95 22.73
N ALA A 35 36.98 18.72 22.97
CA ALA A 35 37.59 17.80 23.96
C ALA A 35 38.33 16.66 23.24
N VAL A 36 39.61 16.48 23.61
CA VAL A 36 40.54 15.47 23.11
C VAL A 36 40.44 14.22 23.99
N LEU A 37 40.25 13.04 23.37
CA LEU A 37 40.26 11.74 24.05
C LEU A 37 41.62 11.04 23.82
N THR A 38 42.30 10.65 24.89
CA THR A 38 43.52 9.84 24.87
C THR A 38 43.21 8.36 25.11
N ALA A 39 43.76 7.49 24.27
CA ALA A 39 43.67 6.03 24.37
C ALA A 39 44.80 5.43 25.22
N LEU A 40 44.52 4.34 25.94
CA LEU A 40 45.51 3.44 26.55
C LEU A 40 45.06 1.97 26.39
N PRO A 41 45.98 0.99 26.22
CA PRO A 41 45.69 -0.33 25.69
C PRO A 41 45.45 -1.43 26.74
N ALA A 42 44.86 -2.52 26.25
CA ALA A 42 44.43 -3.71 26.96
C ALA A 42 45.57 -4.59 27.53
N ALA A 43 45.28 -5.29 28.64
CA ALA A 43 45.99 -6.48 29.09
C ALA A 43 44.98 -7.60 29.37
N GLY A 44 45.16 -8.74 28.71
CA GLY A 44 44.26 -9.88 28.75
C GLY A 44 44.38 -10.71 30.03
N ALA A 45 43.22 -11.17 30.52
CA ALA A 45 43.12 -12.25 31.49
C ALA A 45 42.17 -13.31 30.92
N ILE A 46 42.70 -14.54 30.78
CA ILE A 46 41.96 -15.74 30.40
C ILE A 46 41.15 -16.18 31.62
N LEU A 47 39.82 -16.18 31.52
CA LEU A 47 38.91 -16.79 32.49
C LEU A 47 38.12 -17.89 31.78
N LEU A 48 38.23 -19.10 32.31
CA LEU A 48 37.42 -20.27 31.95
C LEU A 48 35.99 -20.07 32.47
N SER A 49 35.01 -20.00 31.57
CA SER A 49 33.59 -19.88 31.93
C SER A 49 32.92 -21.26 32.05
N PRO A 50 32.15 -21.55 33.12
CA PRO A 50 31.22 -22.68 33.14
C PRO A 50 29.99 -22.34 32.27
N GLY A 51 29.51 -23.33 31.52
CA GLY A 51 28.34 -23.21 30.64
C GLY A 51 27.11 -22.72 31.38
N HIS A 52 26.68 -21.51 31.04
CA HIS A 52 25.36 -21.00 31.36
C HIS A 52 24.45 -21.35 30.19
N ALA A 53 23.40 -22.12 30.45
CA ALA A 53 22.24 -22.15 29.56
C ALA A 53 21.79 -20.70 29.37
N ALA A 54 21.71 -20.25 28.12
CA ALA A 54 21.25 -18.91 27.79
C ALA A 54 19.83 -18.74 28.35
N ALA A 55 19.69 -17.89 29.37
CA ALA A 55 18.39 -17.34 29.71
C ALA A 55 17.85 -16.65 28.46
N ALA A 56 16.61 -16.93 28.07
CA ALA A 56 15.95 -16.18 27.01
C ALA A 56 16.03 -14.70 27.37
N ALA A 57 16.62 -13.88 26.50
CA ALA A 57 16.66 -12.44 26.71
C ALA A 57 15.22 -11.90 26.70
N ASP A 58 14.93 -10.94 27.58
CA ASP A 58 13.65 -10.24 27.54
C ASP A 58 13.45 -9.61 26.14
N PRO A 59 12.22 -9.64 25.59
CA PRO A 59 11.97 -9.04 24.28
C PRO A 59 12.25 -7.52 24.32
N PRO A 60 12.69 -6.91 23.20
CA PRO A 60 13.04 -5.50 23.17
C PRO A 60 11.83 -4.55 23.23
N TRP A 61 10.60 -5.06 23.10
CA TRP A 61 9.33 -4.33 23.20
C TRP A 61 8.59 -4.59 24.53
N PRO A 62 7.72 -3.67 24.98
CA PRO A 62 6.98 -3.84 26.23
C PRO A 62 5.92 -4.96 26.12
N THR A 63 5.97 -5.95 27.02
CA THR A 63 4.97 -7.03 27.08
C THR A 63 3.68 -6.65 27.81
N SER A 64 3.66 -5.48 28.47
CA SER A 64 2.51 -4.90 29.15
C SER A 64 2.50 -3.39 28.91
N PRO A 65 1.34 -2.71 29.00
CA PRO A 65 1.27 -1.27 28.85
C PRO A 65 2.26 -0.53 29.79
N PRO A 66 3.13 0.35 29.26
CA PRO A 66 4.11 1.08 30.06
C PRO A 66 3.50 2.25 30.85
N ALA A 67 2.31 2.71 30.47
CA ALA A 67 1.65 3.87 31.05
C ALA A 67 0.18 3.56 31.38
N LEU A 68 -0.06 2.95 32.56
CA LEU A 68 -1.40 2.82 33.15
C LEU A 68 -1.63 4.00 34.10
N ILE A 69 -2.15 5.08 33.54
CA ILE A 69 -2.29 6.39 34.20
C ILE A 69 -3.75 6.66 34.56
N CYS A 70 -4.70 6.37 33.68
CA CYS A 70 -6.11 6.65 33.89
C CYS A 70 -6.64 5.88 35.11
N GLY A 71 -7.15 6.62 36.10
CA GLY A 71 -7.64 6.05 37.36
C GLY A 71 -6.53 5.62 38.34
N ASN A 72 -5.27 5.96 38.06
CA ASN A 72 -4.15 5.69 38.96
C ASN A 72 -3.90 6.89 39.90
N ASP A 73 -4.53 6.85 41.08
CA ASP A 73 -4.43 7.91 42.07
C ASP A 73 -3.00 8.11 42.59
N ASP A 74 -2.14 7.08 42.58
CA ASP A 74 -0.73 7.19 43.01
C ASP A 74 0.09 8.10 42.08
N VAL A 75 -0.36 8.27 40.83
CA VAL A 75 0.28 9.13 39.82
C VAL A 75 -0.44 10.47 39.71
N LEU A 76 -1.77 10.48 39.76
CA LEU A 76 -2.60 11.64 39.44
C LEU A 76 -2.92 12.53 40.65
N THR A 77 -2.64 12.08 41.88
CA THR A 77 -2.90 12.87 43.10
C THR A 77 -1.82 13.91 43.35
N GLY A 78 -2.21 15.18 43.35
CA GLY A 78 -1.31 16.30 43.66
C GLY A 78 -1.06 16.51 45.16
N PRO A 79 -0.24 17.53 45.51
CA PRO A 79 0.14 17.79 46.90
C PRO A 79 -1.06 18.22 47.75
N SER A 80 -1.21 17.63 48.94
CA SER A 80 -2.31 17.90 49.88
C SER A 80 -2.27 19.29 50.53
N THR A 81 -1.16 20.01 50.39
CA THR A 81 -0.99 21.39 50.87
C THR A 81 -0.37 22.23 49.77
N PRO A 82 -0.69 23.54 49.68
CA PRO A 82 -0.12 24.41 48.68
C PRO A 82 1.41 24.46 48.80
N PRO A 83 2.14 24.35 47.68
CA PRO A 83 3.59 24.58 47.67
C PRO A 83 3.96 25.95 48.23
N ALA A 84 5.18 26.08 48.75
CA ALA A 84 5.64 27.33 49.32
C ALA A 84 5.54 28.50 48.32
N GLY A 85 4.84 29.56 48.70
CA GLY A 85 4.62 30.74 47.85
C GLY A 85 3.53 30.60 46.80
N ALA A 86 2.83 29.46 46.73
CA ALA A 86 1.69 29.29 45.86
C ALA A 86 0.49 30.14 46.33
N ILE A 87 -0.26 30.65 45.37
CA ILE A 87 -1.53 31.34 45.57
C ILE A 87 -2.63 30.27 45.59
N THR A 88 -3.33 30.17 46.71
CA THR A 88 -4.44 29.22 46.87
C THR A 88 -5.67 29.71 46.09
N VAL A 89 -6.16 28.87 45.18
CA VAL A 89 -7.42 29.06 44.47
C VAL A 89 -8.49 28.27 45.23
N PRO A 90 -9.50 28.94 45.84
CA PRO A 90 -10.53 28.24 46.57
C PRO A 90 -11.46 27.47 45.63
N ALA A 91 -11.94 26.31 46.07
CA ALA A 91 -12.97 25.56 45.34
C ALA A 91 -14.27 26.36 45.24
N GLY A 92 -15.00 26.17 44.14
CA GLY A 92 -16.24 26.87 43.81
C GLY A 92 -16.11 27.74 42.56
N ASP A 93 -16.76 28.90 42.58
CA ASP A 93 -16.76 29.85 41.46
C ASP A 93 -15.43 30.61 41.38
N ASN A 94 -14.74 30.49 40.25
CA ASN A 94 -13.48 31.15 39.97
C ASN A 94 -13.58 32.19 38.84
N GLU A 95 -14.79 32.59 38.40
CA GLU A 95 -14.99 33.61 37.36
C GLU A 95 -14.21 34.91 37.64
N LYS A 96 -14.15 35.32 38.92
CA LYS A 96 -13.50 36.56 39.36
C LYS A 96 -12.10 36.37 39.93
N PHE A 97 -11.55 35.17 39.83
CA PHE A 97 -10.20 34.90 40.33
C PHE A 97 -9.16 35.47 39.36
N ASP A 98 -8.18 36.20 39.87
CA ASP A 98 -7.12 36.80 39.06
C ASP A 98 -5.98 35.80 38.81
N PHE A 99 -5.89 35.31 37.57
CA PHE A 99 -4.80 34.45 37.10
C PHE A 99 -3.68 35.22 36.38
N GLY A 100 -3.75 36.55 36.31
CA GLY A 100 -2.88 37.41 35.51
C GLY A 100 -1.46 37.67 36.06
N LYS A 101 -1.07 37.02 37.15
CA LYS A 101 0.26 37.21 37.75
C LYS A 101 1.32 36.29 37.12
N SER A 102 2.17 36.87 36.27
CA SER A 102 3.35 36.19 35.70
C SER A 102 4.28 35.64 36.78
N GLY A 103 4.80 34.43 36.56
CA GLY A 103 5.67 33.74 37.52
C GLY A 103 4.96 33.13 38.73
N ALA A 104 3.62 33.27 38.84
CA ALA A 104 2.89 32.73 39.96
C ALA A 104 2.75 31.20 39.88
N THR A 105 2.68 30.56 41.05
CA THR A 105 2.15 29.21 41.18
C THR A 105 0.74 29.31 41.76
N TYR A 106 -0.26 28.83 41.05
CA TYR A 106 -1.63 28.68 41.54
C TYR A 106 -1.85 27.24 41.99
N TRP A 107 -2.30 27.08 43.23
CA TRP A 107 -2.66 25.77 43.77
C TRP A 107 -4.17 25.71 44.01
N PHE A 108 -4.85 24.80 43.31
CA PHE A 108 -6.29 24.60 43.41
C PHE A 108 -6.61 23.71 44.61
N GLU A 109 -7.47 24.19 45.51
CA GLU A 109 -7.95 23.39 46.64
C GLU A 109 -8.68 22.11 46.18
N PRO A 110 -8.72 21.06 47.01
CA PRO A 110 -9.60 19.91 46.77
C PRO A 110 -11.05 20.35 46.51
N GLY A 111 -11.63 19.93 45.38
CA GLY A 111 -13.01 20.25 45.02
C GLY A 111 -13.18 20.68 43.57
N VAL A 112 -14.39 21.16 43.27
CA VAL A 112 -14.78 21.58 41.91
C VAL A 112 -14.57 23.08 41.76
N HIS A 113 -13.93 23.46 40.66
CA HIS A 113 -13.65 24.83 40.23
C HIS A 113 -14.40 25.11 38.93
N THR A 114 -15.25 26.15 38.93
CA THR A 114 -16.07 26.52 37.79
C THR A 114 -15.73 27.92 37.29
N PHE A 115 -16.00 28.17 36.01
CA PHE A 115 -15.74 29.47 35.37
C PHE A 115 -17.04 30.27 35.19
N GLY A 116 -16.94 31.43 34.51
CA GLY A 116 -18.10 32.24 34.15
C GLY A 116 -19.15 31.44 33.37
N THR A 117 -20.39 31.93 33.35
CA THR A 117 -21.50 31.25 32.66
C THR A 117 -21.52 31.48 31.15
N ASP A 118 -20.60 32.28 30.62
CA ASP A 118 -20.45 32.49 29.18
C ASP A 118 -19.50 31.45 28.56
N ARG A 119 -19.64 31.24 27.24
CA ARG A 119 -18.87 30.23 26.50
C ARG A 119 -17.36 30.45 26.49
N TYR A 120 -16.90 31.64 26.86
CA TYR A 120 -15.50 32.00 26.96
C TYR A 120 -15.09 32.28 28.42
N GLY A 121 -15.77 31.70 29.42
CA GLY A 121 -15.18 31.57 30.75
C GLY A 121 -14.00 30.58 30.71
N HIS A 122 -12.77 31.05 30.91
CA HIS A 122 -11.55 30.23 30.88
C HIS A 122 -10.41 30.91 31.67
N ILE A 123 -9.30 30.20 31.88
CA ILE A 123 -8.08 30.79 32.42
C ILE A 123 -7.30 31.44 31.27
N ASN A 124 -7.19 32.77 31.31
CA ASN A 124 -6.25 33.51 30.48
C ASN A 124 -4.86 33.36 31.06
N VAL A 125 -4.03 32.54 30.43
CA VAL A 125 -2.68 32.25 30.93
C VAL A 125 -1.71 33.39 30.62
N VAL A 126 -0.82 33.65 31.58
CA VAL A 126 0.33 34.53 31.43
C VAL A 126 1.61 33.71 31.54
N GLU A 127 2.69 34.21 30.94
CA GLU A 127 3.98 33.52 30.87
C GLU A 127 4.53 33.09 32.24
N ASN A 128 5.33 32.02 32.24
CA ASN A 128 6.04 31.50 33.42
C ASN A 128 5.11 31.08 34.58
N THR A 129 3.86 30.76 34.30
CA THR A 129 2.85 30.41 35.33
C THR A 129 2.77 28.90 35.55
N THR A 130 2.57 28.50 36.80
CA THR A 130 2.38 27.09 37.19
C THR A 130 1.00 26.89 37.81
N PHE A 131 0.25 25.88 37.38
CA PHE A 131 -1.05 25.47 37.90
C PHE A 131 -0.96 24.06 38.47
N ILE A 132 -1.34 23.89 39.72
CA ILE A 132 -1.22 22.63 40.46
C ILE A 132 -2.54 22.31 41.14
N GLY A 133 -3.10 21.13 40.88
CA GLY A 133 -4.25 20.63 41.64
C GLY A 133 -3.83 20.03 42.97
N GLY A 134 -4.58 20.32 44.03
CA GLY A 134 -4.62 19.48 45.22
C GLY A 134 -5.35 18.16 44.95
N PRO A 135 -5.37 17.22 45.91
CA PRO A 135 -6.10 15.96 45.77
C PRO A 135 -7.56 16.19 45.38
N GLY A 136 -7.98 15.67 44.23
CA GLY A 136 -9.35 15.82 43.74
C GLY A 136 -9.73 17.23 43.28
N ALA A 137 -8.77 18.08 42.92
CA ALA A 137 -9.04 19.36 42.27
C ALA A 137 -9.54 19.15 40.82
N ILE A 138 -10.74 19.66 40.53
CA ILE A 138 -11.44 19.47 39.26
C ILE A 138 -11.73 20.83 38.65
N LEU A 139 -11.21 21.10 37.46
CA LEU A 139 -11.70 22.18 36.59
C LEU A 139 -12.87 21.65 35.76
N ASP A 140 -14.07 22.17 36.02
CA ASP A 140 -15.30 21.71 35.38
C ASP A 140 -15.89 22.81 34.49
N GLY A 141 -15.86 22.58 33.17
CA GLY A 141 -16.44 23.46 32.17
C GLY A 141 -17.98 23.43 32.13
N ARG A 142 -18.62 22.47 32.82
CA ARG A 142 -20.09 22.27 32.92
C ARG A 142 -20.83 22.19 31.59
N ARG A 143 -20.14 21.90 30.49
CA ARG A 143 -20.63 22.02 29.11
C ARG A 143 -21.13 23.42 28.77
N LEU A 144 -20.60 24.43 29.46
CA LEU A 144 -20.85 25.85 29.26
C LEU A 144 -19.64 26.57 28.71
N ASN A 145 -18.43 26.12 29.04
CA ASN A 145 -17.17 26.78 28.71
C ASN A 145 -16.40 25.97 27.66
N LYS A 146 -15.91 26.62 26.60
CA LYS A 146 -15.22 25.90 25.53
C LYS A 146 -13.83 25.40 25.90
N TYR A 147 -13.08 26.16 26.70
CA TYR A 147 -11.65 25.97 26.92
C TYR A 147 -11.30 26.14 28.39
N ALA A 148 -10.27 25.45 28.86
CA ALA A 148 -9.75 25.57 30.21
C ALA A 148 -8.61 26.60 30.29
N PHE A 149 -7.66 26.52 29.35
CA PHE A 149 -6.45 27.35 29.33
C PHE A 149 -6.20 27.94 27.95
N VAL A 150 -6.22 29.27 27.85
CA VAL A 150 -6.08 30.06 26.61
C VAL A 150 -4.97 31.11 26.78
N GLY A 151 -4.09 31.22 25.79
CA GLY A 151 -3.04 32.22 25.70
C GLY A 151 -1.83 31.73 24.90
N ASP A 152 -1.37 32.54 23.92
CA ASP A 152 -0.11 32.33 23.19
C ASP A 152 1.10 32.85 23.99
N VAL A 153 1.36 32.22 25.14
CA VAL A 153 2.46 32.59 26.06
C VAL A 153 3.32 31.39 26.43
N PRO A 154 4.64 31.54 26.58
CA PRO A 154 5.52 30.41 26.85
C PRO A 154 5.60 30.02 28.34
N ASN A 155 6.20 28.86 28.60
CA ASN A 155 6.66 28.42 29.93
C ASN A 155 5.53 28.22 30.95
N VAL A 156 4.40 27.67 30.53
CA VAL A 156 3.30 27.32 31.44
C VAL A 156 3.44 25.87 31.90
N THR A 157 3.18 25.61 33.18
CA THR A 157 3.13 24.26 33.76
C THR A 157 1.74 23.95 34.28
N ILE A 158 1.19 22.77 33.95
CA ILE A 158 -0.13 22.30 34.42
C ILE A 158 0.05 20.90 34.99
N LYS A 159 -0.31 20.70 36.27
CA LYS A 159 -0.14 19.42 36.97
C LYS A 159 -1.28 19.05 37.91
N TYR A 160 -1.54 17.75 38.02
CA TYR A 160 -2.43 17.15 39.03
C TYR A 160 -3.87 17.67 39.00
N LEU A 161 -4.34 18.12 37.83
CA LEU A 161 -5.70 18.60 37.64
C LEU A 161 -6.54 17.55 36.92
N THR A 162 -7.80 17.43 37.34
CA THR A 162 -8.84 16.85 36.49
C THR A 162 -9.49 17.98 35.69
N ILE A 163 -9.47 17.91 34.36
CA ILE A 163 -10.01 18.93 33.45
C ILE A 163 -11.08 18.25 32.60
N LYS A 164 -12.34 18.62 32.81
CA LYS A 164 -13.47 17.92 32.19
C LYS A 164 -14.67 18.81 31.86
N ASN A 165 -15.55 18.28 31.02
CA ASN A 165 -16.81 18.88 30.62
C ASN A 165 -16.64 20.26 29.96
N PHE A 166 -15.51 20.53 29.31
CA PHE A 166 -15.38 21.67 28.41
C PHE A 166 -15.98 21.35 27.05
N GLY A 167 -16.44 22.37 26.32
CA GLY A 167 -17.32 22.20 25.17
C GLY A 167 -18.75 22.62 25.48
N LEU A 168 -19.65 22.51 24.50
CA LEU A 168 -21.01 23.04 24.57
C LEU A 168 -22.03 21.96 24.24
N ASP A 169 -23.03 21.80 25.11
CA ASP A 169 -24.21 20.94 24.86
C ASP A 169 -25.22 21.60 23.90
N ASP A 170 -24.75 22.18 22.79
CA ASP A 170 -25.62 22.76 21.76
C ASP A 170 -25.55 21.92 20.48
N PRO A 171 -26.62 21.15 20.14
CA PRO A 171 -26.65 20.34 18.93
C PRO A 171 -26.61 21.16 17.62
N LEU A 172 -26.74 22.48 17.69
CA LEU A 172 -26.58 23.41 16.56
C LEU A 172 -25.19 24.06 16.51
N ASP A 173 -24.35 23.87 17.53
CA ASP A 173 -23.04 24.49 17.66
C ASP A 173 -21.93 23.43 17.58
N ASN A 174 -21.53 23.08 16.35
CA ASN A 174 -20.39 22.21 16.09
C ASN A 174 -19.02 22.87 16.34
N ARG A 175 -18.91 24.00 17.06
CA ARG A 175 -17.70 24.84 17.06
C ARG A 175 -16.63 24.48 18.12
N ASN A 176 -16.67 23.31 18.75
CA ASN A 176 -15.47 22.76 19.41
C ASN A 176 -14.72 21.78 18.50
N PHE A 177 -15.23 21.58 17.28
CA PHE A 177 -14.51 20.96 16.18
C PHE A 177 -13.25 21.77 15.84
N ASP A 178 -12.10 21.10 15.79
CA ASP A 178 -10.78 21.67 15.56
C ASP A 178 -10.35 22.69 16.63
N GLU A 179 -10.79 22.50 17.87
CA GLU A 179 -10.37 23.33 19.00
C GLU A 179 -9.76 22.50 20.16
N GLY A 180 -8.70 23.03 20.77
CA GLY A 180 -8.05 22.43 21.95
C GLY A 180 -8.54 23.02 23.26
N VAL A 181 -8.86 22.17 24.25
CA VAL A 181 -9.35 22.59 25.57
C VAL A 181 -8.24 23.14 26.45
N VAL A 182 -7.08 22.48 26.43
CA VAL A 182 -5.86 22.92 27.13
C VAL A 182 -4.82 23.35 26.11
N ASN A 183 -4.18 24.49 26.36
CA ASN A 183 -3.21 25.10 25.44
C ASN A 183 -3.81 25.44 24.07
N HIS A 184 -5.00 26.04 24.10
CA HIS A 184 -5.81 26.34 22.92
C HIS A 184 -5.04 26.99 21.75
N ASP A 185 -4.06 27.87 22.04
CA ASP A 185 -3.29 28.60 21.02
C ASP A 185 -2.00 27.90 20.57
N THR A 186 -1.84 26.62 20.94
CA THR A 186 -0.66 25.81 20.60
C THR A 186 0.64 26.53 21.01
N ALA A 187 0.64 27.10 22.23
CA ALA A 187 1.75 27.89 22.75
C ALA A 187 2.96 27.01 23.09
N PRO A 188 4.20 27.56 23.01
CA PRO A 188 5.42 26.78 23.14
C PRO A 188 5.93 26.65 24.59
N ASN A 189 6.79 25.67 24.85
CA ASN A 189 7.47 25.43 26.12
C ASN A 189 6.53 25.14 27.31
N TRP A 190 5.37 24.54 27.07
CA TRP A 190 4.49 24.10 28.14
C TRP A 190 4.87 22.72 28.67
N THR A 191 4.71 22.53 29.98
CA THR A 191 4.78 21.22 30.64
C THR A 191 3.41 20.83 31.15
N ILE A 192 2.78 19.85 30.51
CA ILE A 192 1.45 19.34 30.88
C ILE A 192 1.64 17.92 31.38
N SER A 193 1.51 17.70 32.69
CA SER A 193 1.83 16.40 33.27
C SER A 193 1.02 15.99 34.48
N TYR A 194 0.80 14.70 34.69
CA TYR A 194 0.02 14.18 35.83
C TYR A 194 -1.44 14.65 35.87
N ASN A 195 -2.05 14.94 34.71
CA ASN A 195 -3.44 15.41 34.64
C ASN A 195 -4.38 14.31 34.15
N THR A 196 -5.64 14.40 34.56
CA THR A 196 -6.75 13.72 33.89
C THR A 196 -7.47 14.74 33.02
N ILE A 197 -7.44 14.56 31.70
CA ILE A 197 -8.08 15.46 30.74
C ILE A 197 -9.09 14.64 29.97
N SER A 198 -10.37 14.81 30.31
CA SER A 198 -11.39 13.87 29.88
C SER A 198 -12.77 14.45 29.67
N ASN A 199 -13.58 13.79 28.83
CA ASN A 199 -14.98 14.17 28.62
C ASN A 199 -15.12 15.65 28.23
N ASN A 200 -14.24 16.12 27.34
CA ASN A 200 -14.34 17.44 26.74
C ASN A 200 -14.69 17.31 25.25
N ASP A 201 -15.31 18.32 24.66
CA ASP A 201 -15.48 18.38 23.21
C ASP A 201 -14.19 18.88 22.53
N GLY A 202 -13.98 18.49 21.27
CA GLY A 202 -12.75 18.83 20.54
C GLY A 202 -11.54 18.02 21.01
N ALA A 203 -10.34 18.60 20.87
CA ALA A 203 -9.11 17.99 21.34
C ALA A 203 -8.90 18.23 22.84
N GLY A 204 -8.50 17.19 23.58
CA GLY A 204 -8.20 17.33 25.00
C GLY A 204 -7.08 18.35 25.26
N ILE A 205 -6.01 18.29 24.47
CA ILE A 205 -4.90 19.24 24.53
C ILE A 205 -4.43 19.63 23.13
N TYR A 206 -3.88 20.85 23.00
CA TYR A 206 -3.02 21.23 21.90
C TYR A 206 -1.54 21.30 22.31
N ILE A 207 -0.64 20.91 21.42
CA ILE A 207 0.79 20.73 21.71
C ILE A 207 1.62 21.63 20.81
N GLY A 208 2.24 22.68 21.38
CA GLY A 208 3.14 23.60 20.68
C GLY A 208 4.62 23.25 20.81
N SER A 209 5.48 24.04 20.17
CA SER A 209 6.93 23.78 20.11
C SER A 209 7.57 23.64 21.49
N ASN A 210 8.47 22.67 21.65
CA ASN A 210 9.16 22.34 22.91
C ASN A 210 8.22 21.94 24.07
N ASN A 211 6.96 21.59 23.79
CA ASN A 211 6.07 21.12 24.84
C ASN A 211 6.45 19.71 25.30
N VAL A 212 6.26 19.49 26.60
CA VAL A 212 6.38 18.18 27.24
C VAL A 212 5.02 17.77 27.79
N VAL A 213 4.46 16.71 27.22
CA VAL A 213 3.21 16.09 27.64
C VAL A 213 3.55 14.73 28.23
N SER A 214 3.40 14.57 29.54
CA SER A 214 3.80 13.30 30.18
C SER A 214 2.97 12.87 31.38
N TYR A 215 2.82 11.57 31.60
CA TYR A 215 2.05 11.02 32.73
C TYR A 215 0.61 11.54 32.80
N ASN A 216 -0.02 11.84 31.66
CA ASN A 216 -1.43 12.26 31.62
C ASN A 216 -2.35 11.10 31.24
N CYS A 217 -3.58 11.18 31.72
CA CYS A 217 -4.73 10.44 31.20
C CYS A 217 -5.50 11.34 30.23
N LEU A 218 -5.45 11.05 28.92
CA LEU A 218 -6.16 11.76 27.86
C LEU A 218 -7.31 10.89 27.35
N LYS A 219 -8.49 11.06 27.94
CA LYS A 219 -9.56 10.07 27.90
C LYS A 219 -10.88 10.61 27.39
N GLU A 220 -11.54 9.93 26.45
CA GLU A 220 -12.93 10.24 26.07
C GLU A 220 -13.16 11.71 25.68
N ASN A 221 -12.22 12.31 24.95
CA ASN A 221 -12.42 13.64 24.36
C ASN A 221 -13.11 13.53 22.99
N GLY A 222 -13.83 14.59 22.62
CA GLY A 222 -14.78 14.64 21.51
C GLY A 222 -14.16 14.36 20.15
N GLN A 223 -12.92 14.80 19.91
CA GLN A 223 -12.22 14.69 18.63
C GLN A 223 -10.91 13.90 18.74
N THR A 224 -9.99 14.34 19.59
CA THR A 224 -8.70 13.67 19.84
C THR A 224 -8.25 13.82 21.29
N GLY A 225 -7.37 12.94 21.75
CA GLY A 225 -6.67 13.14 23.02
C GLY A 225 -5.73 14.34 22.94
N PHE A 226 -5.02 14.48 21.81
CA PHE A 226 -4.19 15.65 21.52
C PHE A 226 -4.23 16.07 20.04
N GLY A 227 -3.94 17.34 19.78
CA GLY A 227 -3.67 17.89 18.46
C GLY A 227 -2.41 18.75 18.45
N GLY A 228 -1.64 18.71 17.36
CA GLY A 228 -0.47 19.56 17.16
C GLY A 228 -0.60 20.29 15.84
N TYR A 229 -1.29 21.42 15.83
CA TYR A 229 -1.42 22.28 14.65
C TYR A 229 -1.05 23.72 14.97
N ARG A 230 -0.24 24.32 14.08
CA ARG A 230 -0.12 25.75 13.87
C ARG A 230 -0.22 26.05 12.37
N PRO A 231 -0.60 27.29 12.00
CA PRO A 231 -0.44 27.74 10.63
C PRO A 231 1.00 27.49 10.16
N GLN A 232 1.13 26.99 8.93
CA GLN A 232 2.41 26.74 8.27
C GLN A 232 3.38 27.91 8.48
N VAL A 233 4.69 27.71 8.36
CA VAL A 233 5.69 28.78 8.24
C VAL A 233 6.40 28.66 6.89
N GLU A 234 6.70 29.78 6.23
CA GLU A 234 7.41 29.70 4.94
C GLU A 234 8.86 29.30 5.21
N ASN A 235 9.33 28.26 4.52
CA ASN A 235 10.68 27.71 4.61
C ASN A 235 11.07 27.08 5.94
N ASP A 236 10.09 26.76 6.81
CA ASP A 236 10.33 26.16 8.11
C ASP A 236 9.09 25.38 8.57
N SER A 237 9.27 24.42 9.49
CA SER A 237 8.16 23.73 10.13
C SER A 237 7.47 24.63 11.15
N SER A 238 6.14 24.57 11.21
CA SER A 238 5.32 25.35 12.13
C SER A 238 5.58 25.02 13.60
N GLN A 239 5.98 23.77 13.90
CA GLN A 239 6.20 23.27 15.25
C GLN A 239 7.50 22.47 15.35
N LYS A 240 8.13 22.45 16.54
CA LYS A 240 9.42 21.79 16.76
C LYS A 240 9.57 21.14 18.13
N ASN A 241 10.36 20.07 18.20
CA ASN A 241 10.83 19.43 19.44
C ASN A 241 9.73 19.02 20.42
N LEU A 242 8.76 18.25 19.98
CA LEU A 242 7.66 17.79 20.84
C LEU A 242 8.06 16.55 21.66
N VAL A 243 7.56 16.44 22.89
CA VAL A 243 7.72 15.25 23.73
C VAL A 243 6.35 14.78 24.23
N LEU A 244 5.98 13.55 23.87
CA LEU A 244 4.85 12.81 24.44
C LEU A 244 5.41 11.55 25.11
N ASP A 245 5.44 11.52 26.44
CA ASP A 245 6.09 10.44 27.19
C ASP A 245 5.22 9.89 28.34
N HIS A 246 5.05 8.57 28.45
CA HIS A 246 4.29 7.94 29.55
C HIS A 246 2.83 8.42 29.69
N ASN A 247 2.12 8.73 28.60
CA ASN A 247 0.69 9.07 28.67
C ASN A 247 -0.19 7.85 28.38
N GLU A 248 -1.40 7.84 28.95
CA GLU A 248 -2.49 6.95 28.53
C GLU A 248 -3.48 7.76 27.68
N ILE A 249 -3.73 7.31 26.44
CA ILE A 249 -4.56 7.99 25.44
C ILE A 249 -5.66 7.04 25.00
N VAL A 250 -6.88 7.25 25.51
CA VAL A 250 -7.92 6.23 25.47
C VAL A 250 -9.30 6.74 25.10
N GLY A 251 -10.00 5.99 24.23
CA GLY A 251 -11.44 6.19 24.01
C GLY A 251 -11.82 7.54 23.37
N ASN A 252 -10.88 8.23 22.73
CA ASN A 252 -11.13 9.55 22.12
C ASN A 252 -11.92 9.42 20.81
N ASN A 253 -12.38 10.59 20.32
CA ASN A 253 -13.38 10.75 19.27
C ASN A 253 -14.79 10.30 19.70
N THR A 254 -15.24 10.75 20.88
CA THR A 254 -16.59 10.44 21.38
C THR A 254 -17.70 11.11 20.56
N ASP A 255 -17.40 12.21 19.87
CA ASP A 255 -18.37 12.91 19.03
C ASP A 255 -18.56 12.26 17.66
N ASP A 256 -17.68 11.33 17.26
CA ASP A 256 -17.75 10.59 15.99
C ASP A 256 -17.70 11.54 14.77
N TRP A 257 -16.71 12.44 14.76
CA TRP A 257 -16.59 13.48 13.73
C TRP A 257 -16.38 12.92 12.32
N GLU A 258 -15.73 11.77 12.16
CA GLU A 258 -15.57 11.12 10.84
C GLU A 258 -16.92 10.69 10.23
N SER A 259 -17.92 10.39 11.06
CA SER A 259 -19.27 10.09 10.58
C SER A 259 -20.11 11.34 10.34
N ARG A 260 -19.81 12.44 11.05
CA ARG A 260 -20.51 13.74 10.92
C ARG A 260 -20.00 14.59 9.76
N VAL A 261 -18.69 14.57 9.52
CA VAL A 261 -18.00 15.38 8.51
C VAL A 261 -17.27 14.43 7.55
N PRO A 262 -17.91 14.06 6.42
CA PRO A 262 -17.31 13.14 5.47
C PRO A 262 -15.91 13.59 5.02
N GLY A 263 -14.92 12.74 5.27
CA GLY A 263 -13.55 12.97 4.83
C GLY A 263 -12.73 13.91 5.72
N CYS A 264 -13.21 14.28 6.91
CA CYS A 264 -12.50 15.23 7.78
C CYS A 264 -11.07 14.78 8.06
N GLY A 265 -10.84 13.47 8.30
CA GLY A 265 -9.51 12.96 8.61
C GLY A 265 -8.88 13.71 9.77
N CYS A 266 -9.62 13.85 10.86
CA CYS A 266 -9.37 14.88 11.87
C CYS A 266 -9.48 14.34 13.30
N THR A 267 -9.54 13.02 13.47
CA THR A 267 -9.87 12.33 14.73
C THR A 267 -8.86 11.24 15.10
N GLY A 268 -9.04 10.63 16.28
CA GLY A 268 -8.27 9.47 16.74
C GLY A 268 -7.69 9.66 18.15
N GLY A 269 -6.61 8.96 18.46
CA GLY A 269 -5.85 9.18 19.70
C GLY A 269 -5.15 10.54 19.71
N GLY A 270 -4.48 10.88 18.61
CA GLY A 270 -4.02 12.25 18.38
C GLY A 270 -3.28 12.45 17.06
N LYS A 271 -3.13 13.73 16.70
CA LYS A 271 -2.61 14.15 15.38
C LYS A 271 -1.50 15.20 15.48
N PHE A 272 -0.42 15.00 14.73
CA PHE A 272 0.67 15.95 14.51
C PHE A 272 0.58 16.56 13.11
N TRP A 273 0.96 17.83 13.00
CA TRP A 273 0.95 18.57 11.74
C TRP A 273 2.17 19.48 11.61
N ASP A 274 2.97 19.31 10.54
CA ASP A 274 4.14 20.16 10.22
C ASP A 274 5.10 20.36 11.40
N VAL A 275 5.58 19.24 11.96
CA VAL A 275 6.48 19.19 13.12
C VAL A 275 7.89 18.76 12.71
N ASN A 276 8.91 19.47 13.20
CA ASN A 276 10.31 19.04 13.11
C ASN A 276 10.85 18.61 14.48
N GLY A 277 11.03 17.31 14.66
CA GLY A 277 11.49 16.70 15.90
C GLY A 277 10.34 16.35 16.83
N ALA A 278 10.05 15.06 17.00
CA ALA A 278 9.13 14.59 18.04
C ALA A 278 9.60 13.27 18.67
N ARG A 279 9.49 13.17 19.99
CA ARG A 279 9.71 11.93 20.75
C ARG A 279 8.37 11.49 21.32
N VAL A 280 7.88 10.34 20.86
CA VAL A 280 6.64 9.70 21.29
C VAL A 280 7.02 8.38 21.95
N THR A 281 7.17 8.40 23.27
CA THR A 281 7.81 7.32 24.02
C THR A 281 6.96 6.76 25.14
N ASN A 282 6.98 5.45 25.34
CA ASN A 282 6.38 4.79 26.50
C ASN A 282 4.89 5.11 26.73
N ASN A 283 4.12 5.43 25.70
CA ASN A 283 2.69 5.74 25.84
C ASN A 283 1.85 4.46 25.73
N TYR A 284 0.65 4.48 26.33
CA TYR A 284 -0.40 3.49 26.09
C TYR A 284 -1.53 4.15 25.29
N VAL A 285 -1.74 3.73 24.04
CA VAL A 285 -2.70 4.36 23.11
C VAL A 285 -3.72 3.34 22.65
N HIS A 286 -4.97 3.45 23.12
CA HIS A 286 -5.93 2.38 22.89
C HIS A 286 -7.40 2.78 22.82
N ASP A 287 -8.21 1.91 22.21
CA ASP A 287 -9.68 2.04 22.12
C ASP A 287 -10.15 3.38 21.51
N ASN A 288 -9.31 4.09 20.75
CA ASN A 288 -9.70 5.34 20.12
C ASN A 288 -10.48 5.06 18.83
N LYS A 289 -11.53 5.86 18.57
CA LYS A 289 -12.29 5.76 17.33
C LYS A 289 -11.56 6.52 16.21
N GLY A 290 -10.64 5.83 15.54
CA GLY A 290 -9.80 6.37 14.48
C GLY A 290 -8.38 5.83 14.60
N PRO A 291 -7.39 6.46 13.96
CA PRO A 291 -5.99 6.12 14.15
C PRO A 291 -5.54 6.35 15.59
N GLY A 292 -4.59 5.56 16.08
CA GLY A 292 -3.96 5.77 17.38
C GLY A 292 -3.09 7.04 17.37
N LEU A 293 -2.02 7.01 16.58
CA LEU A 293 -1.08 8.13 16.42
C LEU A 293 -0.95 8.50 14.94
N TRP A 294 -1.32 9.73 14.59
CA TRP A 294 -1.28 10.20 13.20
C TRP A 294 -0.32 11.39 13.06
N ALA A 295 0.67 11.27 12.19
CA ALA A 295 1.51 12.39 11.75
C ALA A 295 1.16 12.74 10.30
N ASP A 296 0.43 13.84 10.11
CA ASP A 296 -0.05 14.30 8.82
C ASP A 296 0.70 15.55 8.38
N THR A 297 1.33 15.49 7.20
CA THR A 297 1.96 16.63 6.51
C THR A 297 3.27 17.10 7.14
N ASN A 298 4.37 16.93 6.39
CA ASN A 298 5.68 17.51 6.68
C ASN A 298 6.19 17.28 8.11
N ASN A 299 5.83 16.13 8.72
CA ASN A 299 6.45 15.71 9.96
C ASN A 299 7.84 15.15 9.66
N ILE A 300 8.85 15.66 10.34
CA ILE A 300 10.26 15.38 10.06
C ILE A 300 10.93 15.04 11.38
N ASP A 301 11.80 14.02 11.37
CA ASP A 301 12.66 13.67 12.50
C ASP A 301 11.88 13.12 13.72
N PHE A 302 11.15 12.01 13.52
CA PHE A 302 10.30 11.42 14.57
C PHE A 302 10.90 10.15 15.19
N LEU A 303 10.65 9.96 16.48
CA LEU A 303 10.93 8.73 17.22
C LEU A 303 9.65 8.23 17.91
N PHE A 304 9.20 7.04 17.54
CA PHE A 304 8.17 6.26 18.22
C PHE A 304 8.84 5.07 18.90
N GLU A 305 8.95 5.09 20.23
CA GLU A 305 9.70 4.07 20.98
C GLU A 305 8.99 3.58 22.24
N GLY A 306 8.97 2.26 22.48
CA GLY A 306 8.47 1.73 23.73
C GLY A 306 6.96 1.87 23.93
N ASN A 307 6.19 2.21 22.89
CA ASN A 307 4.75 2.43 23.03
C ASN A 307 3.99 1.10 23.00
N PHE A 308 2.85 1.06 23.68
CA PHE A 308 1.85 0.00 23.59
C PHE A 308 0.61 0.59 22.89
N ILE A 309 0.28 0.13 21.69
CA ILE A 309 -0.77 0.70 20.84
C ILE A 309 -1.77 -0.39 20.50
N ASP A 310 -2.99 -0.27 21.01
CA ASP A 310 -3.92 -1.40 21.05
C ASP A 310 -5.36 -1.04 20.70
N HIS A 311 -6.01 -1.84 19.87
CA HIS A 311 -7.47 -1.76 19.67
C HIS A 311 -8.02 -0.40 19.22
N ASN A 312 -7.25 0.37 18.44
CA ASN A 312 -7.77 1.56 17.77
C ASN A 312 -8.57 1.15 16.51
N ASP A 313 -9.66 1.85 16.22
CA ASP A 313 -10.53 1.52 15.07
C ASP A 313 -9.78 1.63 13.73
N GLY A 314 -8.81 2.54 13.66
CA GLY A 314 -7.89 2.76 12.55
C GLY A 314 -6.47 2.28 12.84
N GLU A 315 -5.51 2.77 12.06
CA GLU A 315 -4.09 2.41 12.10
C GLU A 315 -3.49 2.68 13.48
N GLY A 316 -2.54 1.85 13.92
CA GLY A 316 -1.81 2.12 15.15
C GLY A 316 -0.94 3.38 15.02
N ILE A 317 -0.12 3.41 13.97
CA ILE A 317 0.68 4.58 13.57
C ILE A 317 0.41 4.88 12.10
N TRP A 318 0.01 6.11 11.79
CA TRP A 318 -0.13 6.61 10.43
C TRP A 318 0.85 7.77 10.21
N TYR A 319 1.83 7.58 9.34
CA TYR A 319 2.84 8.56 8.97
C TYR A 319 2.61 8.97 7.51
N GLU A 320 2.14 10.19 7.29
CA GLU A 320 1.55 10.63 6.03
C GLU A 320 2.27 11.86 5.48
N ILE A 321 2.65 11.83 4.19
CA ILE A 321 3.42 12.87 3.46
C ILE A 321 4.51 13.52 4.32
N SER A 322 5.35 12.68 4.91
CA SER A 322 6.28 13.02 5.98
C SER A 322 7.65 12.34 5.79
N TYR A 323 8.64 12.72 6.60
CA TYR A 323 10.04 12.32 6.41
C TYR A 323 10.71 11.81 7.68
N ASN A 324 11.78 11.02 7.50
CA ASN A 324 12.77 10.62 8.52
C ASN A 324 12.15 10.24 9.89
N ALA A 325 11.89 8.96 10.11
CA ALA A 325 11.29 8.46 11.35
C ALA A 325 11.94 7.17 11.83
N THR A 326 11.83 6.89 13.13
CA THR A 326 12.16 5.58 13.69
C THR A 326 11.04 5.08 14.57
N MET A 327 10.55 3.89 14.28
CA MET A 327 9.49 3.18 15.01
C MET A 327 10.10 1.89 15.54
N ARG A 328 10.43 1.86 16.83
CA ARG A 328 11.11 0.70 17.42
C ARG A 328 10.63 0.33 18.80
N ASN A 329 10.83 -0.92 19.22
CA ASN A 329 10.52 -1.39 20.56
C ASN A 329 9.04 -1.14 20.93
N ASN A 330 8.12 -1.13 19.96
CA ASN A 330 6.70 -0.93 20.22
C ASN A 330 5.96 -2.27 20.21
N THR A 331 4.87 -2.33 20.97
CA THR A 331 3.88 -3.40 20.89
C THR A 331 2.62 -2.83 20.25
N ILE A 332 2.28 -3.28 19.05
CA ILE A 332 1.16 -2.76 18.25
C ILE A 332 0.19 -3.90 17.99
N THR A 333 -1.00 -3.85 18.58
CA THR A 333 -1.94 -4.97 18.57
C THR A 333 -3.37 -4.61 18.25
N ARG A 334 -4.09 -5.47 17.50
CA ARG A 334 -5.55 -5.38 17.31
C ARG A 334 -6.07 -4.05 16.73
N ASN A 335 -5.22 -3.28 16.05
CA ASN A 335 -5.61 -2.03 15.41
C ASN A 335 -6.20 -2.26 14.01
N ALA A 336 -6.89 -1.26 13.49
CA ALA A 336 -7.43 -1.16 12.14
C ALA A 336 -8.48 -2.22 11.78
N TRP A 337 -9.07 -2.89 12.77
CA TRP A 337 -10.14 -3.88 12.54
C TRP A 337 -11.39 -3.25 11.91
N VAL A 338 -11.72 -2.00 12.29
CA VAL A 338 -12.87 -1.28 11.75
C VAL A 338 -12.53 -0.67 10.39
N SER A 339 -11.43 0.06 10.28
CA SER A 339 -11.03 0.72 9.02
C SER A 339 -10.76 -0.31 7.91
N GLY A 340 -9.99 -1.36 8.19
CA GLY A 340 -9.63 -2.40 7.23
C GLY A 340 -10.84 -3.19 6.72
N ARG A 341 -11.81 -3.49 7.58
CA ARG A 341 -13.07 -4.12 7.15
C ARG A 341 -13.91 -3.23 6.25
N ARG A 342 -13.92 -1.93 6.54
CA ARG A 342 -14.72 -0.93 5.81
C ARG A 342 -14.15 -0.67 4.42
N ASN A 343 -12.82 -0.67 4.28
CA ASN A 343 -12.14 -0.39 3.02
C ASN A 343 -11.35 -1.60 2.50
N GLN A 344 -12.01 -2.50 1.76
CA GLN A 344 -11.37 -3.68 1.20
C GLN A 344 -10.51 -3.38 -0.04
N GLY A 345 -10.53 -2.14 -0.54
CA GLY A 345 -9.70 -1.70 -1.66
C GLY A 345 -8.31 -1.21 -1.25
N SER A 346 -8.03 -1.06 0.04
CA SER A 346 -6.75 -0.57 0.57
C SER A 346 -6.39 -1.34 1.84
N PRO A 347 -5.10 -1.45 2.23
CA PRO A 347 -4.73 -1.97 3.53
C PRO A 347 -5.28 -1.12 4.68
N GLY A 348 -5.61 -1.76 5.80
CA GLY A 348 -5.79 -1.12 7.11
C GLY A 348 -4.67 -1.60 8.04
N PRO A 349 -3.45 -1.05 7.93
CA PRO A 349 -2.27 -1.61 8.57
C PRO A 349 -2.08 -1.19 10.03
N ALA A 350 -1.25 -1.94 10.75
CA ALA A 350 -0.73 -1.54 12.04
C ALA A 350 0.09 -0.24 11.93
N ILE A 351 0.94 -0.17 10.89
CA ILE A 351 1.76 1.00 10.55
C ILE A 351 1.50 1.35 9.08
N TYR A 352 0.99 2.56 8.85
CA TYR A 352 0.78 3.08 7.50
C TYR A 352 1.79 4.17 7.16
N LEU A 353 2.63 3.92 6.16
CA LEU A 353 3.58 4.86 5.60
C LEU A 353 3.04 5.36 4.26
N SER A 354 2.28 6.46 4.31
CA SER A 354 1.57 7.02 3.17
C SER A 354 2.40 8.17 2.60
N GLU A 355 2.92 8.00 1.38
CA GLU A 355 3.79 8.95 0.68
C GLU A 355 4.94 9.47 1.57
N SER A 356 5.53 8.61 2.40
CA SER A 356 6.50 9.04 3.42
C SER A 356 7.81 8.29 3.32
N GLY A 357 8.94 8.98 3.50
CA GLY A 357 10.25 8.36 3.28
C GLY A 357 11.44 9.13 3.84
N GLY A 358 12.62 8.50 3.75
CA GLY A 358 13.89 9.09 4.14
C GLY A 358 14.44 10.09 3.13
N ASP A 359 14.89 11.24 3.61
CA ASP A 359 15.64 12.21 2.80
C ASP A 359 16.80 12.84 3.62
N SER A 360 18.02 12.71 3.11
CA SER A 360 19.25 13.15 3.79
C SER A 360 19.42 14.66 3.85
N ARG A 361 18.58 15.42 3.15
CA ARG A 361 18.57 16.89 3.21
C ARG A 361 17.78 17.42 4.42
N LEU A 362 16.99 16.56 5.06
CA LEU A 362 16.11 16.91 6.18
C LEU A 362 16.66 16.39 7.52
N ALA A 363 16.13 16.95 8.61
CA ALA A 363 16.56 16.60 9.96
C ALA A 363 16.36 15.11 10.26
N SER A 364 17.29 14.55 11.03
CA SER A 364 17.32 13.12 11.41
C SER A 364 18.04 12.90 12.76
N THR A 365 18.09 13.93 13.61
CA THR A 365 18.78 13.84 14.90
C THR A 365 17.98 13.04 15.92
N VAL A 366 16.65 13.20 15.93
CA VAL A 366 15.72 12.50 16.81
C VAL A 366 15.44 11.08 16.31
N SER A 367 15.17 10.91 15.01
CA SER A 367 15.03 9.62 14.36
C SER A 367 16.35 8.84 14.34
N GLY A 368 17.48 9.54 14.37
CA GLY A 368 18.83 8.97 14.32
C GLY A 368 19.30 8.51 12.94
N ALA A 369 18.48 8.68 11.89
CA ALA A 369 18.84 8.35 10.51
C ALA A 369 17.98 9.10 9.49
N ALA A 370 18.57 9.39 8.32
CA ALA A 370 17.87 9.94 7.16
C ALA A 370 17.07 8.87 6.38
N ALA A 371 16.26 8.12 7.12
CA ALA A 371 15.46 6.98 6.68
C ALA A 371 14.18 6.90 7.52
N ILE A 372 13.18 6.17 7.02
CA ILE A 372 12.15 5.61 7.91
C ILE A 372 12.61 4.22 8.31
N ARG A 373 12.71 3.95 9.62
CA ARG A 373 13.15 2.65 10.14
C ARG A 373 12.08 2.06 11.05
N VAL A 374 11.63 0.85 10.76
CA VAL A 374 10.65 0.11 11.56
C VAL A 374 11.32 -1.18 12.02
N TYR A 375 11.70 -1.27 13.29
CA TYR A 375 12.44 -2.44 13.77
C TYR A 375 12.26 -2.77 15.25
N ASP A 376 12.50 -4.02 15.62
CA ASP A 376 12.38 -4.50 17.01
C ASP A 376 10.98 -4.22 17.58
N ASN A 377 9.91 -4.37 16.78
CA ASN A 377 8.51 -4.23 17.24
C ASN A 377 7.80 -5.58 17.28
N LEU A 378 6.84 -5.73 18.20
CA LEU A 378 5.81 -6.76 18.12
C LEU A 378 4.58 -6.19 17.41
N ILE A 379 4.22 -6.78 16.28
CA ILE A 379 3.05 -6.40 15.48
C ILE A 379 2.13 -7.63 15.45
N LYS A 380 1.06 -7.59 16.25
CA LYS A 380 0.22 -8.77 16.49
C LYS A 380 -1.27 -8.52 16.28
N ASP A 381 -1.91 -9.36 15.47
CA ASP A 381 -3.36 -9.41 15.26
C ASP A 381 -4.00 -8.06 14.88
N ASN A 382 -3.24 -7.16 14.25
CA ASN A 382 -3.80 -6.01 13.56
C ASN A 382 -4.47 -6.48 12.25
N PHE A 383 -5.29 -5.63 11.63
CA PHE A 383 -5.94 -6.01 10.37
C PHE A 383 -4.94 -6.29 9.24
N SER A 384 -3.93 -5.44 9.08
CA SER A 384 -2.75 -5.68 8.22
C SER A 384 -1.45 -5.33 8.97
N GLY A 385 -0.28 -5.63 8.40
CA GLY A 385 1.03 -5.41 9.00
C GLY A 385 1.56 -3.99 8.79
N VAL A 386 2.63 -3.85 8.01
CA VAL A 386 3.15 -2.57 7.53
C VAL A 386 2.72 -2.37 6.09
N SER A 387 2.25 -1.17 5.76
CA SER A 387 1.98 -0.78 4.37
C SER A 387 2.75 0.46 4.00
N ILE A 388 3.45 0.38 2.86
CA ILE A 388 4.15 1.47 2.21
C ILE A 388 3.36 1.82 0.96
N PHE A 389 2.89 3.06 0.90
CA PHE A 389 1.97 3.50 -0.13
C PHE A 389 2.43 4.82 -0.76
N GLU A 390 2.12 4.99 -2.03
CA GLU A 390 2.27 6.28 -2.70
C GLU A 390 1.21 6.52 -3.78
N ASN A 391 0.61 7.71 -3.85
CA ASN A 391 -0.34 8.07 -4.91
C ASN A 391 0.28 9.00 -5.96
N ALA A 392 0.32 8.59 -7.23
CA ALA A 392 0.86 9.36 -8.35
C ALA A 392 0.24 10.76 -8.50
N ASP A 393 -1.02 10.92 -8.11
CA ASP A 393 -1.76 12.17 -8.26
C ASP A 393 -1.57 13.11 -7.07
N ARG A 394 -0.89 12.66 -6.00
CA ARG A 394 -0.65 13.44 -4.77
C ARG A 394 0.79 13.97 -4.73
N PHE A 395 0.93 15.24 -5.07
CA PHE A 395 2.19 15.98 -4.99
C PHE A 395 1.92 17.49 -4.78
N CYS A 396 2.94 18.27 -4.44
CA CYS A 396 2.83 19.73 -4.27
C CYS A 396 2.14 20.35 -5.49
N ASN A 397 1.15 21.21 -5.23
CA ASN A 397 0.38 21.95 -6.24
C ASN A 397 -0.57 21.10 -7.12
N SER A 398 -0.69 19.80 -6.88
CA SER A 398 -1.72 18.94 -7.46
C SER A 398 -3.03 19.02 -6.69
N ASN A 399 -4.18 18.80 -7.35
CA ASN A 399 -5.48 18.69 -6.66
C ASN A 399 -5.63 17.42 -5.82
N GLY A 400 -4.79 16.41 -6.06
CA GLY A 400 -4.74 15.20 -5.22
C GLY A 400 -4.11 15.46 -3.85
N ASN A 401 -3.42 16.59 -3.66
CA ASN A 401 -2.92 16.99 -2.35
C ASN A 401 -4.02 17.62 -1.49
N THR A 402 -4.48 16.87 -0.49
CA THR A 402 -5.48 17.30 0.48
C THR A 402 -4.95 18.30 1.51
N SER A 403 -3.63 18.43 1.64
CA SER A 403 -2.99 19.43 2.51
C SER A 403 -2.82 20.74 1.75
N SER A 404 -3.95 21.33 1.35
CA SER A 404 -4.02 22.52 0.51
C SER A 404 -3.17 23.66 1.10
N GLY A 405 -2.32 24.26 0.28
CA GLY A 405 -1.38 25.29 0.71
C GLY A 405 0.01 24.77 1.07
N TYR A 406 0.17 23.47 1.37
CA TYR A 406 1.47 22.87 1.65
C TYR A 406 2.14 22.33 0.39
N CYS A 407 3.46 22.51 0.37
CA CYS A 407 4.37 21.78 -0.49
C CYS A 407 5.43 21.08 0.36
N THR A 408 6.24 20.24 -0.29
CA THR A 408 7.37 19.60 0.38
C THR A 408 8.32 20.65 0.97
N PRO A 409 9.08 20.32 2.02
CA PRO A 409 10.07 21.23 2.61
C PRO A 409 11.25 21.54 1.65
N LEU A 410 11.34 20.82 0.53
CA LEU A 410 12.44 20.83 -0.42
C LEU A 410 12.28 21.86 -1.54
N VAL A 411 11.04 22.31 -1.79
CA VAL A 411 10.73 23.31 -2.83
C VAL A 411 10.59 24.71 -2.25
N LYS A 412 10.65 25.71 -3.12
CA LYS A 412 10.48 27.13 -2.81
C LYS A 412 9.53 27.78 -3.83
N PRO A 413 8.47 28.48 -3.40
CA PRO A 413 8.01 28.62 -2.02
C PRO A 413 7.47 27.30 -1.44
N THR A 414 7.50 27.14 -0.12
CA THR A 414 6.91 25.97 0.57
C THR A 414 5.41 26.11 0.80
N ARG A 415 4.92 27.35 0.80
CA ARG A 415 3.51 27.70 0.80
C ARG A 415 3.03 27.98 -0.61
N ILE A 416 1.94 27.33 -1.00
CA ILE A 416 1.25 27.65 -2.25
C ILE A 416 0.48 28.97 -2.04
N PRO A 417 0.71 30.01 -2.85
CA PRO A 417 -0.02 31.26 -2.73
C PRO A 417 -1.46 31.15 -3.26
N GLN A 418 -2.38 31.89 -2.64
CA GLN A 418 -3.74 32.07 -3.14
C GLN A 418 -3.76 32.86 -4.47
N PRO A 419 -4.79 32.71 -5.32
CA PRO A 419 -5.97 31.84 -5.16
C PRO A 419 -5.69 30.36 -5.46
N PHE A 420 -6.48 29.47 -4.85
CA PHE A 420 -6.46 28.03 -5.14
C PHE A 420 -7.53 27.64 -6.19
N ASP A 421 -7.11 27.12 -7.34
CA ASP A 421 -8.00 26.47 -8.32
C ASP A 421 -8.05 24.96 -8.05
N LYS A 422 -9.21 24.47 -7.58
CA LYS A 422 -9.40 23.06 -7.19
C LYS A 422 -9.97 22.17 -8.30
N THR A 423 -9.96 22.64 -9.55
CA THR A 423 -10.48 21.84 -10.66
C THR A 423 -9.46 20.79 -11.09
N HIS A 424 -9.81 19.50 -10.97
CA HIS A 424 -8.91 18.32 -11.06
C HIS A 424 -7.82 18.39 -12.14
N ALA A 425 -8.10 18.94 -13.33
CA ALA A 425 -7.14 19.04 -14.43
C ALA A 425 -6.13 20.20 -14.31
N ASN A 426 -6.42 21.24 -13.53
CA ASN A 426 -5.59 22.44 -13.37
C ASN A 426 -4.69 22.34 -12.12
N PRO A 427 -3.53 23.00 -12.08
CA PRO A 427 -2.77 23.15 -10.84
C PRO A 427 -3.51 24.00 -9.81
N ILE A 428 -3.25 23.78 -8.52
CA ILE A 428 -3.78 24.65 -7.44
C ILE A 428 -3.38 26.11 -7.68
N ASN A 429 -2.14 26.34 -8.08
CA ASN A 429 -1.63 27.65 -8.47
C ASN A 429 -0.81 27.56 -9.78
N SER A 430 -1.23 28.30 -10.81
CA SER A 430 -0.63 28.27 -12.14
C SER A 430 0.75 28.93 -12.25
N SER A 431 1.21 29.61 -11.21
CA SER A 431 2.52 30.28 -11.18
C SER A 431 3.53 29.57 -10.29
N HIS A 432 3.14 28.48 -9.62
CA HIS A 432 4.03 27.74 -8.73
C HIS A 432 5.05 26.90 -9.53
N PRO A 433 6.32 26.80 -9.09
CA PRO A 433 7.33 26.01 -9.79
C PRO A 433 6.98 24.52 -9.98
N CYS A 434 6.26 23.93 -9.02
CA CYS A 434 5.67 22.59 -9.14
C CYS A 434 4.50 22.48 -10.13
N PHE A 435 4.38 23.45 -11.03
CA PHE A 435 3.58 23.37 -12.24
C PHE A 435 4.39 23.87 -13.43
N THR A 436 5.02 25.05 -13.31
CA THR A 436 5.72 25.68 -14.44
C THR A 436 7.00 24.96 -14.86
N ASP A 437 7.61 24.19 -13.96
CA ASP A 437 8.94 23.59 -14.17
C ASP A 437 9.04 22.15 -13.65
N ILE A 438 7.90 21.51 -13.33
CA ILE A 438 7.82 20.17 -12.69
C ILE A 438 8.48 19.05 -13.52
N LYS A 439 8.67 19.24 -14.83
CA LYS A 439 9.30 18.25 -15.70
C LYS A 439 10.84 18.23 -15.60
N ASN A 440 11.43 19.23 -14.92
CA ASN A 440 12.86 19.41 -14.79
C ASN A 440 13.31 19.24 -13.34
N GLU A 441 14.52 18.73 -13.14
CA GLU A 441 15.13 18.73 -11.80
C GLU A 441 15.49 20.15 -11.34
N PRO A 442 15.37 20.47 -10.03
CA PRO A 442 15.03 19.55 -8.95
C PRO A 442 13.52 19.33 -8.75
N TYR A 443 12.64 20.04 -9.47
CA TYR A 443 11.20 20.01 -9.21
C TYR A 443 10.54 18.68 -9.55
N LEU A 444 11.06 17.96 -10.54
CA LEU A 444 10.61 16.60 -10.84
C LEU A 444 10.70 15.70 -9.60
N THR A 445 11.81 15.74 -8.87
CA THR A 445 11.96 14.98 -7.62
C THR A 445 11.32 15.69 -6.43
N ASP A 446 11.56 16.99 -6.25
CA ASP A 446 11.29 17.67 -4.98
C ASP A 446 9.84 18.09 -4.79
N CYS A 447 9.05 18.21 -5.85
CA CYS A 447 7.62 18.54 -5.72
C CYS A 447 6.79 17.41 -5.11
N ARG A 448 7.38 16.24 -4.84
CA ARG A 448 6.66 15.05 -4.41
C ARG A 448 7.17 14.55 -3.07
N TRP A 449 6.24 14.05 -2.25
CA TRP A 449 6.58 13.23 -1.10
C TRP A 449 6.71 11.79 -1.58
N HIS A 450 7.83 11.14 -1.22
CA HIS A 450 8.20 9.84 -1.75
C HIS A 450 8.17 8.79 -0.65
N ALA A 451 7.56 7.65 -0.93
CA ALA A 451 7.80 6.40 -0.22
C ALA A 451 9.15 5.84 -0.67
N LYS A 452 10.22 6.30 0.00
CA LYS A 452 11.62 5.93 -0.29
C LYS A 452 12.47 5.82 0.95
N ASN A 453 13.57 5.06 0.86
CA ASN A 453 14.53 4.85 1.94
C ASN A 453 13.85 4.38 3.23
N ILE A 454 13.06 3.32 3.11
CA ILE A 454 12.30 2.71 4.19
C ILE A 454 12.88 1.33 4.50
N ASP A 455 13.21 1.11 5.76
CA ASP A 455 13.86 -0.09 6.29
C ASP A 455 12.94 -0.75 7.33
N VAL A 456 12.37 -1.90 7.01
CA VAL A 456 11.49 -2.70 7.89
C VAL A 456 12.19 -4.00 8.25
N ARG A 457 12.71 -4.10 9.48
CA ARG A 457 13.57 -5.23 9.85
C ARG A 457 13.47 -5.66 11.30
N ASN A 458 13.85 -6.88 11.63
CA ASN A 458 13.87 -7.39 13.01
C ASN A 458 12.53 -7.21 13.75
N ASN A 459 11.40 -7.17 13.04
CA ASN A 459 10.09 -7.12 13.67
C ASN A 459 9.56 -8.54 13.83
N GLU A 460 8.78 -8.73 14.89
CA GLU A 460 8.03 -9.95 15.11
C GLU A 460 6.57 -9.72 14.74
N PHE A 461 6.13 -10.37 13.68
CA PHE A 461 4.80 -10.28 13.12
C PHE A 461 3.99 -11.53 13.50
N ARG A 462 2.91 -11.37 14.28
CA ARG A 462 2.02 -12.48 14.63
C ARG A 462 0.61 -12.25 14.10
N PHE A 463 0.04 -13.25 13.45
CA PHE A 463 -1.29 -13.12 12.87
C PHE A 463 -2.12 -14.39 13.05
N ASP A 464 -3.21 -14.27 13.80
CA ASP A 464 -4.25 -15.29 13.88
C ASP A 464 -5.51 -14.83 13.14
N LYS A 465 -5.72 -15.41 11.95
CA LYS A 465 -6.90 -15.14 11.11
C LYS A 465 -8.23 -15.49 11.78
N THR A 466 -8.22 -16.34 12.82
CA THR A 466 -9.43 -16.68 13.58
C THR A 466 -9.80 -15.62 14.61
N VAL A 467 -8.83 -14.79 15.02
CA VAL A 467 -9.01 -13.65 15.93
C VAL A 467 -9.31 -12.37 15.15
N VAL A 468 -8.57 -12.13 14.07
CA VAL A 468 -8.72 -10.91 13.27
C VAL A 468 -10.01 -10.99 12.43
N PRO A 469 -10.87 -9.96 12.43
CA PRO A 469 -12.13 -9.98 11.68
C PRO A 469 -11.88 -9.71 10.19
N CYS A 470 -11.24 -10.67 9.52
CA CYS A 470 -10.75 -10.50 8.16
C CYS A 470 -11.83 -10.28 7.12
N ALA A 471 -11.56 -9.33 6.22
CA ALA A 471 -12.33 -9.10 5.01
C ALA A 471 -11.42 -8.60 3.87
N GLY A 472 -11.72 -8.98 2.63
CA GLY A 472 -10.98 -8.51 1.46
C GLY A 472 -9.54 -9.05 1.33
N PRO A 473 -8.82 -8.60 0.29
CA PRO A 473 -7.50 -9.13 -0.06
C PRO A 473 -6.37 -8.66 0.89
N PHE A 474 -6.53 -7.52 1.56
CA PHE A 474 -5.48 -6.92 2.38
C PHE A 474 -5.46 -7.36 3.85
N CYS A 475 -6.39 -8.22 4.30
CA CYS A 475 -6.28 -8.77 5.65
C CYS A 475 -5.01 -9.61 5.79
N GLY A 476 -4.23 -9.37 6.85
CA GLY A 476 -2.97 -10.04 7.11
C GLY A 476 -1.88 -9.70 6.07
N ALA A 477 -1.95 -8.54 5.42
CA ALA A 477 -0.98 -8.17 4.38
C ALA A 477 0.17 -7.30 4.90
N GLN A 478 1.40 -7.59 4.46
CA GLN A 478 2.46 -6.60 4.26
C GLN A 478 2.29 -6.03 2.86
N ALA A 479 2.50 -4.73 2.65
CA ALA A 479 2.16 -4.11 1.37
C ALA A 479 3.20 -3.09 0.89
N LEU A 480 3.63 -3.23 -0.36
CA LEU A 480 4.28 -2.19 -1.16
C LEU A 480 3.35 -1.85 -2.33
N ILE A 481 2.72 -0.69 -2.29
CA ILE A 481 1.60 -0.38 -3.18
C ILE A 481 1.63 1.07 -3.67
N ALA A 482 1.00 1.32 -4.81
CA ALA A 482 0.78 2.66 -5.30
C ALA A 482 -0.61 2.77 -5.92
N ALA A 483 -1.12 4.00 -5.98
CA ALA A 483 -2.36 4.35 -6.66
C ALA A 483 -2.17 5.57 -7.56
N GLY A 484 -3.23 5.94 -8.27
CA GLY A 484 -3.29 7.10 -9.14
C GLY A 484 -3.91 6.76 -10.48
N VAL A 485 -4.21 7.79 -11.25
CA VAL A 485 -4.70 7.69 -12.63
C VAL A 485 -3.90 8.64 -13.52
N ASP A 486 -3.59 8.21 -14.73
CA ASP A 486 -2.78 9.03 -15.66
C ASP A 486 -3.64 10.12 -16.36
N ASP A 487 -4.40 10.89 -15.58
CA ASP A 487 -5.42 11.83 -16.07
C ASP A 487 -5.07 13.32 -15.85
N ILE A 488 -3.91 13.63 -15.24
CA ILE A 488 -3.39 14.99 -15.06
C ILE A 488 -2.38 15.30 -16.19
N PRO A 489 -2.75 16.03 -17.28
CA PRO A 489 -1.95 16.08 -18.52
C PRO A 489 -0.59 16.77 -18.38
N TRP A 490 -0.41 17.59 -17.34
CA TRP A 490 0.83 18.31 -17.07
C TRP A 490 1.72 17.59 -16.04
N SER A 491 1.19 16.58 -15.34
CA SER A 491 1.94 15.76 -14.39
C SER A 491 2.96 14.90 -15.15
N PRO A 492 4.24 14.86 -14.71
CA PRO A 492 5.22 13.93 -15.25
C PRO A 492 5.11 12.53 -14.60
N TYR A 493 4.32 12.38 -13.53
CA TYR A 493 4.22 11.14 -12.77
C TYR A 493 3.12 10.26 -13.35
N THR A 494 3.41 8.97 -13.49
CA THR A 494 2.44 7.96 -13.90
C THR A 494 2.21 6.97 -12.76
N ALA A 495 1.01 6.41 -12.69
CA ALA A 495 0.68 5.39 -11.70
C ALA A 495 1.63 4.18 -11.78
N ALA A 496 1.97 3.74 -13.00
CA ALA A 496 2.92 2.66 -13.23
C ALA A 496 4.36 3.02 -12.82
N GLY A 497 4.80 4.25 -13.12
CA GLY A 497 6.13 4.74 -12.73
C GLY A 497 6.29 4.79 -11.22
N VAL A 498 5.33 5.40 -10.53
CA VAL A 498 5.33 5.49 -9.07
C VAL A 498 5.27 4.11 -8.42
N LEU A 499 4.47 3.18 -8.95
CA LEU A 499 4.48 1.80 -8.46
C LEU A 499 5.85 1.14 -8.61
N ASN A 500 6.50 1.29 -9.77
CA ASN A 500 7.84 0.75 -9.98
C ASN A 500 8.86 1.37 -9.01
N ASP A 501 8.74 2.66 -8.72
CA ASP A 501 9.62 3.33 -7.78
C ASP A 501 9.44 2.80 -6.36
N VAL A 502 8.19 2.75 -5.86
CA VAL A 502 7.86 2.16 -4.55
C VAL A 502 8.37 0.73 -4.42
N MET A 503 8.21 -0.09 -5.46
CA MET A 503 8.57 -1.50 -5.45
C MET A 503 10.08 -1.75 -5.57
N TYR A 504 10.79 -0.99 -6.40
CA TYR A 504 12.13 -1.37 -6.86
C TYR A 504 13.18 -0.28 -6.75
N ASN A 505 12.84 0.97 -7.07
CA ASN A 505 13.87 2.02 -7.25
C ASN A 505 14.11 2.87 -6.00
N ASN A 506 13.15 2.91 -5.08
CA ASN A 506 13.17 3.81 -3.93
C ASN A 506 13.84 3.22 -2.68
N ASN A 507 14.52 2.08 -2.78
CA ASN A 507 15.23 1.45 -1.65
C ASN A 507 14.30 1.22 -0.44
N ASN A 508 13.08 0.74 -0.70
CA ASN A 508 12.16 0.23 0.32
C ASN A 508 12.44 -1.26 0.52
N LYS A 509 12.70 -1.67 1.76
CA LYS A 509 13.15 -3.02 2.07
C LYS A 509 12.50 -3.57 3.33
N PHE A 510 12.04 -4.80 3.21
CA PHE A 510 11.78 -5.69 4.33
C PHE A 510 12.97 -6.67 4.44
N HIS A 511 13.45 -7.00 5.65
CA HIS A 511 14.48 -8.03 5.86
C HIS A 511 14.60 -8.44 7.32
N ASP A 512 15.16 -9.62 7.62
CA ASP A 512 15.41 -10.11 8.98
C ASP A 512 14.18 -10.07 9.92
N ASN A 513 12.97 -10.17 9.37
CA ASN A 513 11.71 -10.19 10.12
C ASN A 513 11.31 -11.62 10.49
N GLU A 514 10.54 -11.79 11.56
CA GLU A 514 9.95 -13.07 11.94
C GLU A 514 8.44 -13.03 11.76
N TYR A 515 7.91 -13.91 10.90
CA TYR A 515 6.49 -13.99 10.60
C TYR A 515 5.87 -15.28 11.16
N HIS A 516 4.89 -15.11 12.04
CA HIS A 516 4.08 -16.18 12.61
C HIS A 516 2.62 -16.10 12.12
N GLY A 517 2.12 -17.19 11.55
CA GLY A 517 0.75 -17.31 11.00
C GLY A 517 0.64 -16.91 9.52
N ASP A 518 -0.59 -16.91 8.98
CA ASP A 518 -0.85 -16.83 7.52
C ASP A 518 -0.76 -15.38 6.96
N TRP A 519 0.42 -14.79 7.02
CA TRP A 519 0.71 -13.48 6.42
C TRP A 519 0.69 -13.53 4.89
N ARG A 520 0.31 -12.40 4.28
CA ARG A 520 0.25 -12.18 2.83
C ARG A 520 1.18 -11.04 2.44
N PHE A 521 1.65 -11.04 1.20
CA PHE A 521 2.62 -10.05 0.71
C PHE A 521 2.07 -9.38 -0.55
N ALA A 522 1.54 -8.17 -0.41
CA ALA A 522 0.84 -7.46 -1.46
C ALA A 522 1.79 -6.62 -2.33
N LYS A 523 1.62 -6.73 -3.65
CA LYS A 523 2.26 -5.88 -4.66
C LYS A 523 1.18 -5.11 -5.41
N GLY A 524 1.30 -3.78 -5.50
CA GLY A 524 0.31 -2.96 -6.19
C GLY A 524 -1.14 -3.13 -5.66
N TYR A 525 -2.13 -2.78 -6.48
CA TYR A 525 -3.52 -2.68 -6.01
C TYR A 525 -4.26 -4.03 -6.02
N GLY A 526 -4.05 -4.84 -4.98
CA GLY A 526 -4.87 -6.02 -4.67
C GLY A 526 -4.27 -7.37 -5.08
N ASP A 527 -3.10 -7.38 -5.72
CA ASP A 527 -2.36 -8.63 -5.98
C ASP A 527 -1.50 -9.00 -4.76
N ALA A 528 -1.53 -10.27 -4.36
CA ALA A 528 -0.61 -10.82 -3.38
C ALA A 528 0.29 -11.87 -4.02
N VAL A 529 1.54 -11.93 -3.56
CA VAL A 529 2.52 -12.95 -3.93
C VAL A 529 2.80 -13.87 -2.74
N SER A 530 3.35 -15.06 -3.02
CA SER A 530 3.84 -15.95 -1.97
C SER A 530 5.06 -15.32 -1.28
N PHE A 531 5.36 -15.80 -0.06
CA PHE A 531 6.56 -15.35 0.64
C PHE A 531 7.84 -15.71 -0.12
N ASN A 532 7.87 -16.87 -0.80
CA ASN A 532 9.01 -17.24 -1.63
C ASN A 532 9.23 -16.31 -2.83
N SER A 533 8.17 -15.93 -3.54
CA SER A 533 8.29 -14.94 -4.62
C SER A 533 8.65 -13.56 -4.09
N TRP A 534 8.07 -13.16 -2.95
CA TRP A 534 8.41 -11.91 -2.28
C TRP A 534 9.92 -11.81 -1.98
N ARG A 535 10.54 -12.92 -1.56
CA ARG A 535 11.99 -13.00 -1.35
C ARG A 535 12.83 -13.15 -2.61
N GLY A 536 12.26 -13.76 -3.64
CA GLY A 536 12.89 -13.98 -4.93
C GLY A 536 12.92 -12.72 -5.81
N ALA A 537 13.67 -12.82 -6.91
CA ALA A 537 13.59 -11.82 -7.96
C ALA A 537 12.18 -11.81 -8.60
N PRO A 538 11.67 -10.64 -9.02
CA PRO A 538 12.33 -9.33 -9.01
C PRO A 538 12.20 -8.55 -7.69
N PHE A 539 11.39 -9.02 -6.73
CA PHE A 539 11.02 -8.25 -5.53
C PHE A 539 12.17 -8.12 -4.53
N ASN A 540 12.92 -9.21 -4.31
CA ASN A 540 14.10 -9.26 -3.42
C ASN A 540 13.85 -8.67 -2.02
N GLN A 541 12.66 -8.91 -1.47
CA GLN A 541 12.26 -8.46 -0.14
C GLN A 541 12.52 -9.54 0.91
N ASP A 542 12.38 -9.22 2.19
CA ASP A 542 12.46 -10.16 3.32
C ASP A 542 13.67 -11.11 3.32
N ALA A 543 14.82 -10.62 2.85
CA ALA A 543 16.08 -11.36 2.97
C ALA A 543 16.38 -11.62 4.45
N GLY A 544 16.76 -12.86 4.81
CA GLY A 544 17.02 -13.22 6.21
C GLY A 544 15.78 -13.42 7.09
N SER A 545 14.57 -13.10 6.59
CA SER A 545 13.32 -13.27 7.33
C SER A 545 12.88 -14.74 7.44
N THR A 546 12.25 -15.09 8.56
CA THR A 546 11.62 -16.40 8.81
C THR A 546 10.10 -16.31 8.64
N PHE A 547 9.47 -17.40 8.20
CA PHE A 547 8.03 -17.49 8.05
C PHE A 547 7.57 -18.90 8.37
N ASP A 548 6.67 -19.04 9.35
CA ASP A 548 6.10 -20.33 9.75
C ASP A 548 4.71 -20.63 9.17
N GLY A 549 4.10 -19.64 8.49
CA GLY A 549 2.89 -19.80 7.69
C GLY A 549 3.16 -20.59 6.41
N ASP A 550 2.13 -20.74 5.57
CA ASP A 550 2.32 -21.34 4.25
C ASP A 550 3.15 -20.40 3.35
N ALA A 551 4.47 -20.65 3.30
CA ALA A 551 5.42 -19.90 2.48
C ALA A 551 5.08 -19.90 0.97
N GLY A 552 4.18 -20.80 0.56
CA GLY A 552 3.83 -21.08 -0.83
C GLY A 552 4.97 -21.74 -1.57
N GLY A 553 4.68 -22.80 -2.32
CA GLY A 553 5.49 -23.10 -3.51
C GLY A 553 5.40 -21.93 -4.50
N GLU A 554 6.33 -21.86 -5.45
CA GLU A 554 6.28 -20.88 -6.56
C GLU A 554 4.82 -20.69 -7.05
N PRO A 555 4.31 -19.46 -7.17
CA PRO A 555 2.95 -19.21 -7.58
C PRO A 555 2.69 -19.86 -8.95
N ILE A 556 1.79 -20.83 -8.98
CA ILE A 556 0.99 -21.11 -10.18
C ILE A 556 -0.12 -20.07 -10.19
N GLY A 557 -0.10 -19.17 -11.18
CA GLY A 557 -0.98 -18.02 -11.24
C GLY A 557 -2.43 -18.38 -11.43
N TYR A 558 -3.30 -17.38 -11.21
CA TYR A 558 -4.76 -17.41 -11.30
C TYR A 558 -5.28 -18.66 -12.01
N SER A 559 -5.58 -19.70 -11.23
CA SER A 559 -6.35 -20.82 -11.73
C SER A 559 -7.84 -20.49 -11.58
N ASP A 560 -8.61 -20.75 -12.63
CA ASP A 560 -10.07 -20.81 -12.62
C ASP A 560 -10.58 -21.98 -11.73
N LEU A 561 -9.70 -22.91 -11.36
CA LEU A 561 -10.00 -23.96 -10.39
C LEU A 561 -10.02 -23.38 -8.97
N ASP A 562 -10.86 -23.95 -8.10
CA ASP A 562 -10.72 -23.67 -6.67
C ASP A 562 -9.38 -24.22 -6.14
N GLU A 563 -8.88 -23.55 -5.12
CA GLU A 563 -7.54 -23.73 -4.56
C GLU A 563 -7.29 -25.17 -4.07
N ASP A 564 -8.29 -25.79 -3.44
CA ASP A 564 -8.22 -27.20 -3.02
C ASP A 564 -8.20 -28.17 -4.23
N THR A 565 -8.89 -27.86 -5.33
CA THR A 565 -8.87 -28.71 -6.53
C THR A 565 -7.59 -28.53 -7.34
N SER A 566 -7.04 -27.31 -7.36
CA SER A 566 -5.78 -26.99 -8.05
C SER A 566 -4.56 -27.52 -7.30
N ARG A 567 -4.49 -27.26 -5.99
CA ARG A 567 -3.27 -27.42 -5.17
C ARG A 567 -3.39 -28.40 -4.02
N LEU A 568 -4.58 -28.98 -3.80
CA LEU A 568 -4.81 -30.04 -2.79
C LEU A 568 -4.43 -29.62 -1.35
N TRP A 569 -4.60 -28.34 -1.02
CA TRP A 569 -4.11 -27.74 0.22
C TRP A 569 -4.69 -28.35 1.48
N THR A 570 -6.01 -28.50 1.54
CA THR A 570 -6.70 -29.00 2.75
C THR A 570 -7.48 -30.29 2.51
N SER A 571 -7.78 -30.61 1.25
CA SER A 571 -8.58 -31.77 0.85
C SER A 571 -8.23 -32.21 -0.58
N MET A 572 -8.89 -33.26 -1.10
CA MET A 572 -8.79 -33.63 -2.52
C MET A 572 -9.56 -32.67 -3.44
N GLY A 573 -10.00 -31.51 -2.93
CA GLY A 573 -10.91 -30.62 -3.61
C GLY A 573 -12.13 -31.36 -4.14
N ARG A 574 -12.40 -31.17 -5.43
CA ARG A 574 -13.56 -31.76 -6.11
C ARG A 574 -13.27 -33.06 -6.84
N TRP A 575 -12.07 -33.62 -6.71
CA TRP A 575 -11.69 -34.84 -7.42
C TRP A 575 -12.47 -36.05 -6.91
N GLN A 576 -13.16 -36.72 -7.82
CA GLN A 576 -13.91 -37.94 -7.54
C GLN A 576 -13.67 -38.99 -8.64
N SER A 577 -13.77 -40.26 -8.27
CA SER A 577 -13.75 -41.34 -9.25
C SER A 577 -15.02 -41.30 -10.11
N TRP A 578 -14.88 -41.50 -11.42
CA TRP A 578 -16.01 -41.78 -12.29
C TRP A 578 -15.81 -43.06 -13.11
N TYR A 579 -14.60 -43.62 -13.16
CA TYR A 579 -14.32 -44.89 -13.84
C TYR A 579 -13.07 -45.58 -13.28
N SER A 580 -13.22 -46.77 -12.68
CA SER A 580 -12.11 -47.70 -12.38
C SER A 580 -10.86 -47.10 -11.69
N ALA A 581 -11.06 -46.13 -10.80
CA ALA A 581 -10.01 -45.48 -10.01
C ALA A 581 -10.46 -45.27 -8.55
N THR A 582 -9.49 -45.15 -7.65
CA THR A 582 -9.70 -44.67 -6.28
C THR A 582 -8.74 -43.49 -6.05
N PRO A 583 -9.22 -42.24 -6.19
CA PRO A 583 -8.43 -41.07 -5.83
C PRO A 583 -8.43 -40.89 -4.30
N THR A 584 -7.28 -40.52 -3.73
CA THR A 584 -7.08 -40.22 -2.30
C THR A 584 -6.11 -39.06 -2.13
N LEU A 585 -6.30 -38.23 -1.10
CA LEU A 585 -5.30 -37.26 -0.69
C LEU A 585 -4.12 -38.02 -0.09
N SER A 586 -2.89 -37.68 -0.48
CA SER A 586 -1.70 -38.38 -0.03
C SER A 586 -0.62 -37.42 0.42
N THR A 587 0.00 -37.72 1.56
CA THR A 587 1.23 -37.06 2.03
C THR A 587 2.50 -37.75 1.52
N ASP A 588 2.38 -38.92 0.89
CA ASP A 588 3.53 -39.73 0.46
C ASP A 588 4.32 -39.09 -0.70
N ALA A 589 3.66 -38.26 -1.51
CA ALA A 589 4.27 -37.46 -2.56
C ALA A 589 3.39 -36.24 -2.91
N ALA A 590 4.01 -35.07 -2.93
CA ALA A 590 3.46 -33.79 -3.41
C ALA A 590 4.51 -33.11 -4.32
N HIS A 591 4.07 -32.34 -5.29
CA HIS A 591 4.91 -31.48 -6.13
C HIS A 591 4.96 -30.07 -5.54
N GLY A 592 3.80 -29.50 -5.21
CA GLY A 592 3.61 -28.26 -4.48
C GLY A 592 2.98 -28.50 -3.11
N GLY A 593 3.35 -27.72 -2.08
CA GLY A 593 2.73 -27.83 -0.76
C GLY A 593 2.97 -29.17 -0.04
N LYS A 594 1.95 -29.69 0.67
CA LYS A 594 2.04 -30.86 1.58
C LYS A 594 1.32 -32.12 1.09
N HIS A 595 0.47 -32.04 0.08
CA HIS A 595 -0.36 -33.16 -0.38
C HIS A 595 -0.37 -33.27 -1.90
N GLY A 596 -0.43 -34.51 -2.40
CA GLY A 596 -0.70 -34.82 -3.81
C GLY A 596 -1.92 -35.73 -3.96
N LEU A 597 -2.48 -35.79 -5.17
CA LEU A 597 -3.62 -36.64 -5.49
C LEU A 597 -3.09 -38.01 -5.90
N ARG A 598 -3.20 -38.98 -5.01
CA ARG A 598 -2.87 -40.37 -5.31
C ARG A 598 -4.05 -41.04 -5.99
N VAL A 599 -3.85 -41.64 -7.16
CA VAL A 599 -4.86 -42.39 -7.90
C VAL A 599 -4.42 -43.85 -7.97
N GLU A 600 -5.23 -44.76 -7.41
CA GLU A 600 -5.06 -46.20 -7.59
C GLU A 600 -5.99 -46.73 -8.69
N VAL A 601 -5.46 -47.52 -9.62
CA VAL A 601 -6.21 -48.14 -10.72
C VAL A 601 -6.89 -49.41 -10.22
N THR A 602 -8.22 -49.49 -10.34
CA THR A 602 -9.00 -50.63 -9.84
C THR A 602 -9.40 -51.63 -10.92
N SER A 603 -9.26 -51.30 -12.21
CA SER A 603 -9.51 -52.19 -13.35
C SER A 603 -8.53 -51.95 -14.51
N GLY A 604 -8.18 -53.02 -15.24
CA GLY A 604 -7.25 -52.99 -16.37
C GLY A 604 -7.76 -52.35 -17.68
N SER A 605 -9.04 -51.95 -17.74
CA SER A 605 -9.69 -51.39 -18.95
C SER A 605 -9.58 -49.86 -19.06
N GLY A 606 -8.63 -49.26 -18.35
CA GLY A 606 -8.48 -47.80 -18.21
C GLY A 606 -9.15 -47.27 -16.94
N TRP A 607 -8.85 -46.01 -16.62
CA TRP A 607 -9.31 -45.34 -15.41
C TRP A 607 -9.64 -43.86 -15.66
N GLY A 608 -10.45 -43.29 -14.77
CA GLY A 608 -11.00 -41.95 -14.88
C GLY A 608 -11.32 -41.31 -13.53
N VAL A 609 -10.76 -40.12 -13.32
CA VAL A 609 -11.06 -39.23 -12.20
C VAL A 609 -11.59 -37.91 -12.79
N GLY A 610 -12.51 -37.24 -12.12
CA GLY A 610 -13.15 -36.03 -12.64
C GLY A 610 -13.64 -35.14 -11.52
N THR A 611 -13.93 -33.89 -11.82
CA THR A 611 -14.40 -32.94 -10.82
C THR A 611 -15.90 -33.09 -10.59
N SER A 612 -16.36 -32.95 -9.34
CA SER A 612 -17.75 -33.18 -8.94
C SER A 612 -18.71 -32.01 -9.21
N ASN A 613 -18.24 -30.92 -9.81
CA ASN A 613 -18.95 -29.65 -9.97
C ASN A 613 -19.57 -29.42 -11.35
N HIS A 614 -20.39 -30.33 -11.88
CA HIS A 614 -21.09 -30.08 -13.15
C HIS A 614 -21.90 -28.75 -13.10
N PRO A 615 -21.82 -27.84 -14.10
CA PRO A 615 -21.18 -27.97 -15.43
C PRO A 615 -19.70 -27.51 -15.53
N GLY A 616 -19.00 -27.38 -14.40
CA GLY A 616 -17.58 -27.08 -14.32
C GLY A 616 -17.25 -25.84 -13.49
N PHE A 617 -15.98 -25.45 -13.50
CA PHE A 617 -15.49 -24.20 -12.91
C PHE A 617 -15.85 -23.02 -13.78
N ARG A 618 -16.20 -21.87 -13.21
CA ARG A 618 -16.46 -20.66 -14.00
C ARG A 618 -15.18 -20.19 -14.67
N THR A 619 -15.28 -19.83 -15.95
CA THR A 619 -14.16 -19.29 -16.74
C THR A 619 -14.69 -18.36 -17.83
N THR A 620 -13.79 -17.77 -18.62
CA THR A 620 -14.08 -16.84 -19.71
C THR A 620 -13.45 -17.31 -21.02
N PRO A 621 -13.96 -16.87 -22.18
CA PRO A 621 -13.28 -17.07 -23.46
C PRO A 621 -11.86 -16.48 -23.48
N GLY A 622 -11.06 -16.87 -24.47
CA GLY A 622 -9.70 -16.37 -24.69
C GLY A 622 -8.61 -17.26 -24.10
N PRO A 623 -7.34 -16.81 -24.14
CA PRO A 623 -6.18 -17.63 -23.82
C PRO A 623 -6.24 -18.24 -22.42
N LYS A 624 -5.84 -19.50 -22.32
CA LYS A 624 -5.75 -20.29 -21.10
C LYS A 624 -4.45 -21.09 -21.08
N LYS A 625 -3.84 -21.21 -19.90
CA LYS A 625 -2.88 -22.28 -19.61
C LYS A 625 -3.64 -23.42 -18.96
N ILE A 626 -3.44 -24.62 -19.49
CA ILE A 626 -3.91 -25.85 -18.89
C ILE A 626 -2.73 -26.77 -18.60
N GLY A 627 -2.69 -27.45 -17.47
CA GLY A 627 -1.55 -28.29 -17.11
C GLY A 627 -1.69 -29.04 -15.80
N LEU A 628 -0.75 -29.94 -15.55
CA LEU A 628 -0.65 -30.74 -14.34
C LEU A 628 0.76 -31.34 -14.20
N TRP A 629 1.11 -31.73 -12.99
CA TRP A 629 2.28 -32.54 -12.68
C TRP A 629 1.90 -33.98 -12.39
N GLY A 630 2.78 -34.92 -12.76
CA GLY A 630 2.58 -36.35 -12.51
C GLY A 630 3.85 -37.07 -12.09
N LYS A 631 3.69 -38.07 -11.23
CA LYS A 631 4.76 -38.97 -10.75
C LYS A 631 4.24 -40.40 -10.60
N LEU A 632 5.06 -41.38 -10.95
CA LEU A 632 4.77 -42.80 -10.79
C LEU A 632 4.74 -43.17 -9.31
N GLY A 633 3.68 -43.86 -8.88
CA GLY A 633 3.62 -44.50 -7.56
C GLY A 633 4.01 -45.97 -7.61
N SER A 634 3.34 -46.74 -8.47
CA SER A 634 3.63 -48.16 -8.72
C SER A 634 3.06 -48.59 -10.08
N GLY A 635 3.67 -49.60 -10.71
CA GLY A 635 3.31 -50.06 -12.06
C GLY A 635 4.31 -49.66 -13.13
N THR A 636 3.93 -49.82 -14.41
CA THR A 636 4.76 -49.46 -15.56
C THR A 636 3.89 -48.91 -16.70
N ASN A 637 4.44 -48.04 -17.55
CA ASN A 637 3.78 -47.50 -18.73
C ASN A 637 2.50 -46.67 -18.47
N LEU A 638 2.36 -46.09 -17.28
CA LEU A 638 1.25 -45.16 -16.99
C LEU A 638 1.49 -43.84 -17.72
N GLN A 639 0.55 -43.43 -18.57
CA GLN A 639 0.61 -42.17 -19.31
C GLN A 639 -0.72 -41.41 -19.20
N PRO A 640 -0.97 -40.72 -18.07
CA PRO A 640 -2.21 -39.98 -17.86
C PRO A 640 -2.32 -38.76 -18.78
N PHE A 641 -3.56 -38.30 -18.99
CA PHE A 641 -3.82 -36.99 -19.57
C PHE A 641 -4.97 -36.29 -18.85
N MET A 642 -4.88 -34.96 -18.80
CA MET A 642 -5.94 -34.08 -18.37
C MET A 642 -6.73 -33.62 -19.59
N ARG A 643 -8.05 -33.61 -19.46
CA ARG A 643 -9.00 -33.12 -20.46
C ARG A 643 -9.82 -31.99 -19.87
N VAL A 644 -9.86 -30.86 -20.58
CA VAL A 644 -10.68 -29.70 -20.25
C VAL A 644 -11.75 -29.54 -21.32
N LYS A 645 -13.02 -29.58 -20.92
CA LYS A 645 -14.16 -29.28 -21.78
C LYS A 645 -14.61 -27.85 -21.50
N TRP A 646 -14.73 -27.03 -22.54
CA TRP A 646 -15.25 -25.66 -22.44
C TRP A 646 -16.73 -25.66 -22.76
N LEU A 647 -17.57 -25.25 -21.82
CA LEU A 647 -19.03 -25.27 -21.96
C LEU A 647 -19.59 -23.85 -22.01
N ASN A 648 -20.66 -23.66 -22.79
CA ASN A 648 -21.44 -22.42 -22.77
C ASN A 648 -22.45 -22.40 -21.61
N ARG A 649 -23.24 -21.32 -21.49
CA ARG A 649 -24.29 -21.18 -20.45
C ARG A 649 -25.45 -22.17 -20.58
N ALA A 650 -25.62 -22.80 -21.74
CA ALA A 650 -26.59 -23.86 -21.97
C ALA A 650 -26.01 -25.27 -21.69
N GLU A 651 -24.80 -25.34 -21.13
CA GLU A 651 -24.06 -26.58 -20.83
C GLU A 651 -23.65 -27.39 -22.07
N GLU A 652 -23.62 -26.75 -23.24
CA GLU A 652 -23.13 -27.37 -24.48
C GLU A 652 -21.61 -27.28 -24.54
N ILE A 653 -20.94 -28.38 -24.90
CA ILE A 653 -19.49 -28.40 -25.09
C ILE A 653 -19.15 -27.67 -26.38
N LEU A 654 -18.43 -26.56 -26.25
CA LEU A 654 -17.93 -25.76 -27.37
C LEU A 654 -16.62 -26.33 -27.93
N GLN A 655 -15.71 -26.73 -27.04
CA GLN A 655 -14.38 -27.24 -27.40
C GLN A 655 -13.87 -28.18 -26.30
N THR A 656 -12.89 -29.01 -26.64
CA THR A 656 -12.18 -29.88 -25.70
C THR A 656 -10.69 -29.84 -25.99
N ASP A 657 -9.89 -29.62 -24.95
CA ASP A 657 -8.44 -29.62 -25.02
C ASP A 657 -7.86 -30.66 -24.07
N ASP A 658 -6.79 -31.34 -24.52
CA ASP A 658 -6.11 -32.39 -23.77
C ASP A 658 -4.64 -32.01 -23.53
N VAL A 659 -4.15 -32.27 -22.31
CA VAL A 659 -2.74 -32.20 -21.94
C VAL A 659 -2.29 -33.57 -21.47
N ARG A 660 -1.31 -34.15 -22.19
CA ARG A 660 -0.83 -35.50 -21.94
C ARG A 660 0.52 -35.47 -21.28
N LEU A 661 0.63 -36.15 -20.14
CA LEU A 661 1.91 -36.39 -19.49
C LEU A 661 2.76 -37.39 -20.31
N PRO A 662 4.09 -37.33 -20.20
CA PRO A 662 4.93 -38.43 -20.67
C PRO A 662 4.63 -39.71 -19.88
N VAL A 663 5.21 -40.83 -20.30
CA VAL A 663 5.18 -42.05 -19.48
C VAL A 663 5.82 -41.74 -18.13
N LEU A 664 5.08 -41.98 -17.05
CA LEU A 664 5.46 -41.56 -15.71
C LEU A 664 6.71 -42.29 -15.21
N THR A 665 7.59 -41.52 -14.57
CA THR A 665 8.76 -42.02 -13.82
C THR A 665 8.61 -41.74 -12.32
N ASP A 666 9.56 -42.17 -11.50
CA ASP A 666 9.61 -41.89 -10.05
C ASP A 666 9.95 -40.42 -9.71
N THR A 667 10.18 -39.59 -10.72
CA THR A 667 10.36 -38.14 -10.61
C THR A 667 9.11 -37.40 -11.11
N TRP A 668 8.85 -36.22 -10.57
CA TRP A 668 7.77 -35.36 -11.05
C TRP A 668 8.03 -34.88 -12.49
N GLN A 669 7.01 -34.94 -13.32
CA GLN A 669 7.02 -34.51 -14.72
C GLN A 669 5.84 -33.58 -14.97
N GLU A 670 6.08 -32.44 -15.62
CA GLU A 670 5.04 -31.51 -16.02
C GLU A 670 4.49 -31.88 -17.40
N ALA A 671 3.19 -31.66 -17.59
CA ALA A 671 2.65 -31.37 -18.91
C ALA A 671 1.75 -30.14 -18.82
N SER A 672 1.94 -29.22 -19.75
CA SER A 672 1.10 -28.04 -19.89
C SER A 672 0.92 -27.65 -21.36
N ALA A 673 -0.15 -26.93 -21.66
CA ALA A 673 -0.46 -26.38 -22.97
C ALA A 673 -1.10 -25.00 -22.84
N LEU A 674 -0.80 -24.12 -23.79
CA LEU A 674 -1.56 -22.89 -24.02
C LEU A 674 -2.65 -23.19 -25.03
N VAL A 675 -3.89 -22.91 -24.65
CA VAL A 675 -5.09 -23.18 -25.44
C VAL A 675 -5.99 -21.95 -25.43
N ASP A 676 -6.84 -21.82 -26.44
CA ASP A 676 -7.81 -20.73 -26.51
C ASP A 676 -9.20 -21.27 -26.20
N ALA A 677 -9.80 -20.79 -25.10
CA ALA A 677 -11.19 -21.11 -24.78
C ALA A 677 -12.11 -20.38 -25.78
N PRO A 678 -13.02 -21.09 -26.46
CA PRO A 678 -13.80 -20.53 -27.56
C PRO A 678 -14.76 -19.43 -27.10
N ALA A 679 -15.16 -18.56 -28.02
CA ALA A 679 -16.19 -17.54 -27.78
C ALA A 679 -17.47 -18.18 -27.22
N GLY A 680 -18.06 -17.57 -26.19
CA GLY A 680 -19.24 -18.09 -25.50
C GLY A 680 -18.95 -19.08 -24.36
N THR A 681 -17.68 -19.40 -24.09
CA THR A 681 -17.28 -20.19 -22.91
C THR A 681 -17.76 -19.53 -21.62
N ALA A 682 -18.34 -20.34 -20.73
CA ALA A 682 -18.79 -19.95 -19.41
C ALA A 682 -18.21 -20.83 -18.30
N THR A 683 -17.97 -22.13 -18.58
CA THR A 683 -17.35 -23.05 -17.62
C THR A 683 -16.32 -23.99 -18.24
N ALA A 684 -15.39 -24.48 -17.42
CA ALA A 684 -14.42 -25.52 -17.72
C ALA A 684 -14.69 -26.76 -16.87
N LEU A 685 -14.95 -27.91 -17.51
CA LEU A 685 -15.12 -29.21 -16.84
C LEU A 685 -13.89 -30.08 -17.05
N ILE A 686 -13.28 -30.55 -15.96
CA ILE A 686 -11.97 -31.20 -15.96
C ILE A 686 -12.10 -32.69 -15.64
N THR A 687 -11.40 -33.51 -16.42
CA THR A 687 -11.29 -34.95 -16.20
C THR A 687 -9.87 -35.44 -16.44
N LEU A 688 -9.45 -36.43 -15.66
CA LEU A 688 -8.16 -37.12 -15.76
C LEU A 688 -8.42 -38.54 -16.24
N HIS A 689 -7.61 -39.01 -17.17
CA HIS A 689 -7.78 -40.31 -17.81
C HIS A 689 -6.43 -41.00 -17.96
N GLY A 690 -6.45 -42.32 -17.95
CA GLY A 690 -5.27 -43.10 -18.28
C GLY A 690 -5.56 -44.58 -18.50
N THR A 691 -4.51 -45.31 -18.82
CA THR A 691 -4.50 -46.78 -18.84
C THR A 691 -3.55 -47.29 -17.77
N GLY A 692 -3.76 -48.51 -17.30
CA GLY A 692 -2.99 -49.15 -16.24
C GLY A 692 -3.57 -50.51 -15.88
N SER A 693 -2.83 -51.30 -15.13
CA SER A 693 -3.27 -52.58 -14.55
C SER A 693 -3.90 -52.37 -13.18
N THR A 694 -4.77 -53.28 -12.76
CA THR A 694 -5.31 -53.25 -11.39
C THR A 694 -4.17 -53.28 -10.36
N GLY A 695 -4.14 -52.31 -9.45
CA GLY A 695 -3.11 -52.14 -8.42
C GLY A 695 -2.01 -51.13 -8.79
N ASP A 696 -1.94 -50.66 -10.04
CA ASP A 696 -1.06 -49.56 -10.41
C ASP A 696 -1.48 -48.26 -9.70
N SER A 697 -0.53 -47.39 -9.38
CA SER A 697 -0.81 -46.13 -8.72
C SER A 697 0.05 -44.98 -9.23
N LEU A 698 -0.49 -43.76 -9.23
CA LEU A 698 0.20 -42.54 -9.63
C LEU A 698 -0.13 -41.39 -8.69
N TYR A 699 0.72 -40.37 -8.68
CA TYR A 699 0.51 -39.10 -8.00
C TYR A 699 0.34 -37.99 -9.04
N LEU A 700 -0.64 -37.13 -8.83
CA LEU A 700 -0.92 -35.96 -9.66
C LEU A 700 -1.05 -34.73 -8.77
N ASP A 701 -0.59 -33.58 -9.24
CA ASP A 701 -0.57 -32.36 -8.43
C ASP A 701 -0.50 -31.11 -9.30
N ASP A 702 -0.67 -29.93 -8.67
CA ASP A 702 -0.53 -28.61 -9.28
C ASP A 702 -1.31 -28.46 -10.60
N PHE A 703 -2.61 -28.76 -10.54
CA PHE A 703 -3.51 -28.63 -11.69
C PHE A 703 -3.74 -27.17 -12.03
N THR A 704 -3.55 -26.82 -13.29
CA THR A 704 -3.75 -25.48 -13.81
C THR A 704 -4.83 -25.49 -14.89
N VAL A 705 -5.82 -24.63 -14.72
CA VAL A 705 -6.74 -24.16 -15.76
C VAL A 705 -6.97 -22.69 -15.42
N GLY A 706 -6.62 -21.76 -16.30
CA GLY A 706 -6.75 -20.34 -15.99
C GLY A 706 -6.09 -19.45 -17.02
N PRO A 707 -6.29 -18.12 -16.96
CA PRO A 707 -5.49 -17.20 -17.76
C PRO A 707 -3.99 -17.47 -17.52
N PRO A 708 -3.12 -17.33 -18.54
CA PRO A 708 -1.69 -17.51 -18.37
C PRO A 708 -1.20 -16.48 -17.33
N SER A 709 -0.92 -16.95 -16.13
CA SER A 709 -0.37 -16.15 -15.04
C SER A 709 0.69 -17.00 -14.36
N ASP A 710 1.86 -16.40 -14.19
CA ASP A 710 3.03 -16.91 -13.45
C ASP A 710 3.96 -17.90 -14.16
N THR A 711 4.36 -17.54 -15.37
CA THR A 711 5.80 -17.49 -15.70
C THR A 711 6.10 -16.05 -16.15
N PRO A 712 7.36 -15.54 -16.18
CA PRO A 712 7.66 -14.39 -17.03
C PRO A 712 6.99 -14.66 -18.39
N PRO A 713 6.45 -13.63 -19.07
CA PRO A 713 5.53 -13.86 -20.18
C PRO A 713 6.09 -15.01 -21.04
N PRO A 714 5.31 -16.07 -21.37
CA PRO A 714 5.79 -17.31 -22.01
C PRO A 714 6.27 -17.10 -23.47
N ASP A 715 6.69 -15.88 -23.67
CA ASP A 715 6.65 -14.98 -24.75
C ASP A 715 7.60 -13.89 -24.21
N GLY A 716 8.92 -13.99 -24.40
CA GLY A 716 9.85 -12.93 -23.98
C GLY A 716 9.35 -11.52 -24.39
N PRO A 717 9.88 -10.42 -23.84
CA PRO A 717 9.38 -9.06 -24.12
C PRO A 717 9.05 -8.91 -25.60
N ASN A 718 7.83 -8.42 -25.90
CA ASN A 718 7.38 -8.29 -27.28
C ASN A 718 8.49 -7.57 -28.06
N ILE A 719 8.99 -8.22 -29.10
CA ILE A 719 10.08 -7.70 -29.92
C ILE A 719 9.68 -6.35 -30.53
N VAL A 720 8.37 -6.15 -30.71
CA VAL A 720 7.75 -4.93 -31.20
C VAL A 720 7.35 -4.03 -30.02
N ASP A 721 7.62 -2.74 -30.12
CA ASP A 721 7.17 -1.76 -29.12
C ASP A 721 5.63 -1.65 -29.06
N ALA A 722 5.08 -1.19 -27.94
CA ALA A 722 3.65 -1.13 -27.70
C ALA A 722 2.87 -0.30 -28.75
N ASP A 723 3.47 0.78 -29.28
CA ASP A 723 2.82 1.65 -30.25
C ASP A 723 2.73 0.97 -31.63
N THR A 724 3.81 0.29 -32.06
CA THR A 724 3.83 -0.53 -33.28
C THR A 724 2.98 -1.80 -33.15
N ALA A 725 2.73 -2.28 -31.93
CA ALA A 725 1.89 -3.44 -31.64
C ALA A 725 0.37 -3.16 -31.74
N GLY A 726 -0.05 -1.89 -31.81
CA GLY A 726 -1.46 -1.49 -31.83
C GLY A 726 -2.00 -1.00 -30.49
N GLU A 727 -1.18 -0.97 -29.43
CA GLU A 727 -1.64 -0.66 -28.05
C GLU A 727 -1.65 0.86 -27.74
N GLY A 728 -1.33 1.71 -28.71
CA GLY A 728 -1.14 3.16 -28.54
C GLY A 728 -2.03 4.02 -29.46
N PRO A 729 -2.04 5.36 -29.28
CA PRO A 729 -2.86 6.27 -30.07
C PRO A 729 -2.24 6.66 -31.42
N THR A 730 -1.19 5.98 -31.89
CA THR A 730 -0.51 6.30 -33.15
C THR A 730 -0.44 5.10 -34.10
N VAL A 731 0.06 5.31 -35.32
CA VAL A 731 0.30 4.22 -36.29
C VAL A 731 1.58 3.43 -36.00
N GLY A 732 2.32 3.79 -34.94
CA GLY A 732 3.64 3.26 -34.64
C GLY A 732 4.60 3.40 -35.83
N SER A 733 5.39 2.37 -36.06
CA SER A 733 6.36 2.34 -37.18
C SER A 733 5.75 1.96 -38.54
N TRP A 734 4.43 1.80 -38.68
CA TRP A 734 3.82 1.29 -39.91
C TRP A 734 3.73 2.34 -41.03
N LYS A 735 4.06 1.93 -42.25
CA LYS A 735 3.95 2.74 -43.46
C LYS A 735 3.44 1.92 -44.63
N SER A 736 2.64 2.54 -45.50
CA SER A 736 2.25 1.92 -46.77
C SER A 736 3.44 1.70 -47.71
N TRP A 737 3.46 0.54 -48.38
CA TRP A 737 4.42 0.25 -49.45
C TRP A 737 3.77 -0.26 -50.74
N TYR A 738 2.51 -0.72 -50.69
CA TYR A 738 1.78 -1.16 -51.89
C TYR A 738 0.27 -0.93 -51.73
N SER A 739 -0.31 -0.06 -52.55
CA SER A 739 -1.77 0.10 -52.71
C SER A 739 -2.59 0.13 -51.41
N ALA A 740 -2.08 0.81 -50.38
CA ALA A 740 -2.73 0.98 -49.08
C ALA A 740 -2.55 2.40 -48.53
N ASP A 741 -3.42 2.82 -47.64
CA ASP A 741 -3.21 3.88 -46.64
C ASP A 741 -3.30 3.26 -45.25
N VAL A 742 -2.52 3.76 -44.29
CA VAL A 742 -2.52 3.28 -42.89
C VAL A 742 -2.77 4.44 -41.94
N ALA A 743 -3.71 4.26 -41.02
CA ALA A 743 -4.08 5.22 -40.00
C ALA A 743 -4.39 4.51 -38.69
N VAL A 744 -4.37 5.24 -37.58
CA VAL A 744 -4.89 4.74 -36.31
C VAL A 744 -6.41 4.89 -36.29
N SER A 745 -7.12 3.93 -35.71
CA SER A 745 -8.55 3.96 -35.46
C SER A 745 -8.81 3.88 -33.97
N THR A 746 -9.50 4.86 -33.40
CA THR A 746 -9.93 4.85 -31.99
C THR A 746 -11.36 4.33 -31.81
N GLN A 747 -12.04 4.01 -32.91
CA GLN A 747 -13.44 3.56 -32.88
C GLN A 747 -13.58 2.04 -32.82
N GLU A 748 -12.54 1.32 -33.20
CA GLU A 748 -12.57 -0.13 -33.42
C GLU A 748 -11.25 -0.71 -32.94
N ALA A 749 -11.15 -0.98 -31.63
CA ALA A 749 -9.99 -1.61 -30.99
C ALA A 749 -10.34 -3.03 -30.54
N HIS A 750 -9.40 -3.95 -30.64
CA HIS A 750 -9.53 -5.28 -30.02
C HIS A 750 -9.17 -5.19 -28.54
N SER A 751 -8.08 -4.50 -28.21
CA SER A 751 -7.69 -4.16 -26.84
C SER A 751 -7.13 -2.73 -26.78
N GLY A 752 -6.94 -2.17 -25.58
CA GLY A 752 -6.40 -0.81 -25.44
C GLY A 752 -7.32 0.30 -26.00
N THR A 753 -6.71 1.37 -26.53
CA THR A 753 -7.42 2.61 -26.94
C THR A 753 -7.48 2.83 -28.46
N GLY A 754 -6.90 1.96 -29.28
CA GLY A 754 -6.91 2.10 -30.73
C GLY A 754 -6.47 0.83 -31.46
N SER A 755 -6.61 0.81 -32.78
CA SER A 755 -6.07 -0.23 -33.67
C SER A 755 -5.46 0.40 -34.91
N LEU A 756 -4.71 -0.37 -35.68
CA LEU A 756 -4.33 0.01 -37.04
C LEU A 756 -5.52 -0.20 -37.98
N CYS A 757 -5.80 0.78 -38.82
CA CYS A 757 -6.75 0.70 -39.92
C CYS A 757 -5.99 0.83 -41.24
N VAL A 758 -6.09 -0.21 -42.07
CA VAL A 758 -5.49 -0.24 -43.41
C VAL A 758 -6.60 -0.13 -44.44
N THR A 759 -6.53 0.91 -45.27
CA THR A 759 -7.48 1.14 -46.37
C THR A 759 -6.82 0.83 -47.70
N VAL A 760 -7.42 -0.06 -48.49
CA VAL A 760 -6.92 -0.45 -49.82
C VAL A 760 -7.15 0.69 -50.80
N THR A 761 -6.11 1.08 -51.56
CA THR A 761 -6.19 2.18 -52.54
C THR A 761 -6.29 1.69 -53.99
N SER A 762 -5.98 0.41 -54.27
CA SER A 762 -6.12 -0.21 -55.60
C SER A 762 -6.32 -1.73 -55.52
N GLY A 763 -7.07 -2.30 -56.47
CA GLY A 763 -7.57 -3.69 -56.43
C GLY A 763 -6.61 -4.80 -56.85
N SER A 764 -5.29 -4.60 -56.76
CA SER A 764 -4.27 -5.63 -57.12
C SER A 764 -3.53 -6.19 -55.90
N GLY A 765 -4.16 -6.09 -54.71
CA GLY A 765 -3.55 -6.38 -53.41
C GLY A 765 -3.07 -5.12 -52.72
N TRP A 766 -2.65 -5.26 -51.46
CA TRP A 766 -2.24 -4.15 -50.60
C TRP A 766 -1.16 -4.59 -49.62
N GLY A 767 -0.40 -3.64 -49.08
CA GLY A 767 0.66 -3.92 -48.13
C GLY A 767 1.16 -2.70 -47.35
N ILE A 768 1.39 -2.93 -46.06
CA ILE A 768 2.08 -2.02 -45.14
C ILE A 768 3.32 -2.72 -44.56
N ALA A 769 4.34 -1.95 -44.22
CA ALA A 769 5.62 -2.43 -43.73
C ALA A 769 6.18 -1.47 -42.68
N LEU A 770 7.08 -1.98 -41.85
CA LEU A 770 7.74 -1.12 -40.88
C LEU A 770 8.73 -0.16 -41.53
N SER A 771 8.68 1.10 -41.11
CA SER A 771 9.60 2.18 -41.48
C SER A 771 10.71 2.36 -40.43
N ASN A 772 11.25 1.26 -39.90
CA ASN A 772 12.22 1.25 -38.80
C ASN A 772 13.53 0.53 -39.14
N TRP A 773 14.00 0.60 -40.39
CA TRP A 773 15.23 -0.08 -40.83
C TRP A 773 16.41 0.16 -39.85
N PRO A 774 17.11 -0.88 -39.35
CA PRO A 774 17.16 -2.29 -39.80
C PRO A 774 16.09 -3.26 -39.25
N GLY A 775 15.02 -2.76 -38.64
CA GLY A 775 13.99 -3.57 -37.98
C GLY A 775 14.19 -3.63 -36.47
N PHE A 776 13.34 -4.40 -35.79
CA PHE A 776 13.47 -4.62 -34.35
C PHE A 776 14.57 -5.63 -34.05
N THR A 777 15.31 -5.43 -32.95
CA THR A 777 16.32 -6.40 -32.49
C THR A 777 15.65 -7.74 -32.17
N ALA A 778 16.20 -8.83 -32.71
CA ALA A 778 15.68 -10.17 -32.51
C ALA A 778 16.83 -11.18 -32.46
N GLU A 779 16.62 -12.26 -31.70
CA GLU A 779 17.58 -13.35 -31.57
C GLU A 779 17.11 -14.60 -32.31
N ALA A 780 18.04 -15.50 -32.62
CA ALA A 780 17.72 -16.83 -33.15
C ALA A 780 16.84 -17.64 -32.18
N GLY A 781 16.20 -18.70 -32.65
CA GLY A 781 15.40 -19.61 -31.82
C GLY A 781 13.90 -19.41 -31.95
N GLY A 782 13.14 -20.21 -31.21
CA GLY A 782 11.68 -20.29 -31.29
C GLY A 782 10.98 -18.96 -31.01
N LYS A 783 9.92 -18.69 -31.78
CA LYS A 783 9.10 -17.48 -31.70
C LYS A 783 7.63 -17.86 -31.76
N ARG A 784 6.83 -17.25 -30.88
CA ARG A 784 5.36 -17.24 -30.97
C ARG A 784 4.94 -15.90 -31.54
N ILE A 785 4.02 -15.94 -32.49
CA ILE A 785 3.48 -14.78 -33.18
C ILE A 785 1.98 -14.80 -33.03
N SER A 786 1.39 -13.67 -32.68
CA SER A 786 -0.05 -13.45 -32.83
C SER A 786 -0.38 -12.04 -33.27
N TYR A 787 -1.49 -11.89 -33.97
CA TYR A 787 -2.13 -10.59 -34.19
C TYR A 787 -3.63 -10.80 -34.37
N TRP A 788 -4.40 -9.77 -34.09
CA TRP A 788 -5.84 -9.75 -34.33
C TRP A 788 -6.15 -8.98 -35.61
N GLY A 789 -7.10 -9.49 -36.38
CA GLY A 789 -7.60 -8.86 -37.59
C GLY A 789 -9.11 -8.84 -37.63
N ARG A 790 -9.68 -7.75 -38.14
CA ARG A 790 -11.12 -7.58 -38.36
C ARG A 790 -11.38 -6.91 -39.70
N GLN A 791 -12.31 -7.43 -40.48
CA GLN A 791 -12.75 -6.79 -41.72
C GLN A 791 -13.43 -5.45 -41.38
N GLY A 792 -12.98 -4.38 -42.03
CA GLY A 792 -13.67 -3.09 -42.00
C GLY A 792 -14.71 -3.03 -43.10
N THR A 793 -14.58 -2.07 -44.01
CA THR A 793 -15.48 -1.93 -45.16
C THR A 793 -15.05 -2.84 -46.31
N GLY A 794 -16.02 -3.33 -47.10
CA GLY A 794 -15.73 -4.08 -48.34
C GLY A 794 -15.40 -5.56 -48.11
N ALA A 795 -14.54 -6.14 -48.97
CA ALA A 795 -14.35 -7.59 -49.07
C ALA A 795 -12.88 -8.03 -48.96
N VAL A 796 -12.13 -7.47 -48.01
CA VAL A 796 -10.81 -8.05 -47.63
C VAL A 796 -11.07 -9.40 -46.95
N THR A 797 -10.63 -10.48 -47.56
CA THR A 797 -10.88 -11.86 -47.11
C THR A 797 -9.74 -12.47 -46.31
N GLY A 798 -8.58 -11.81 -46.26
CA GLY A 798 -7.44 -12.28 -45.47
C GLY A 798 -6.31 -11.27 -45.40
N VAL A 799 -5.47 -11.45 -44.37
CA VAL A 799 -4.26 -10.68 -44.08
C VAL A 799 -3.14 -11.67 -43.79
N THR A 800 -1.94 -11.42 -44.28
CA THR A 800 -0.76 -12.20 -43.91
C THR A 800 0.29 -11.29 -43.30
N LEU A 801 0.76 -11.65 -42.11
CA LEU A 801 1.98 -11.10 -41.54
C LEU A 801 3.19 -11.83 -42.11
N ARG A 802 4.16 -11.08 -42.65
CA ARG A 802 5.45 -11.58 -43.11
C ARG A 802 6.54 -11.09 -42.18
N LEU A 803 7.38 -12.03 -41.73
CA LEU A 803 8.56 -11.75 -40.91
C LEU A 803 9.80 -12.00 -41.75
N LYS A 804 10.70 -11.01 -41.85
CA LYS A 804 11.99 -11.11 -42.54
C LYS A 804 13.12 -11.01 -41.52
N TRP A 805 13.91 -12.08 -41.37
CA TRP A 805 15.01 -12.17 -40.40
C TRP A 805 16.33 -11.79 -41.05
N PHE A 806 17.11 -10.91 -40.44
CA PHE A 806 18.39 -10.45 -40.94
C PHE A 806 19.52 -10.76 -39.96
N ASP A 807 20.73 -10.98 -40.48
CA ASP A 807 21.95 -11.07 -39.67
C ASP A 807 22.51 -9.69 -39.27
N ALA A 808 23.58 -9.68 -38.47
CA ALA A 808 24.25 -8.45 -38.05
C ALA A 808 24.82 -7.63 -39.22
N GLY A 809 25.08 -8.25 -40.37
CA GLY A 809 25.51 -7.61 -41.62
C GLY A 809 24.36 -7.14 -42.50
N GLN A 810 23.10 -7.28 -42.05
CA GLN A 810 21.88 -6.96 -42.78
C GLN A 810 21.64 -7.82 -44.03
N ALA A 811 22.18 -9.04 -44.05
CA ALA A 811 21.81 -10.05 -45.05
C ALA A 811 20.52 -10.77 -44.60
N LEU A 812 19.57 -10.91 -45.53
CA LEU A 812 18.31 -11.63 -45.27
C LEU A 812 18.61 -13.13 -45.10
N LEU A 813 18.27 -13.67 -43.93
CA LEU A 813 18.45 -15.07 -43.58
C LEU A 813 17.24 -15.92 -44.00
N ARG A 814 16.02 -15.50 -43.62
CA ARG A 814 14.78 -16.22 -43.91
C ARG A 814 13.56 -15.31 -43.88
N THR A 815 12.49 -15.77 -44.50
CA THR A 815 11.15 -15.16 -44.40
C THR A 815 10.15 -16.20 -43.92
N ASP A 816 9.34 -15.86 -42.93
CA ASP A 816 8.21 -16.67 -42.45
C ASP A 816 6.88 -15.91 -42.62
N LEU A 817 5.77 -16.65 -42.69
CA LEU A 817 4.43 -16.12 -42.94
C LEU A 817 3.44 -16.63 -41.89
N VAL A 818 2.59 -15.73 -41.38
CA VAL A 818 1.49 -16.04 -40.47
C VAL A 818 0.20 -15.51 -41.11
N PRO A 819 -0.59 -16.37 -41.78
CA PRO A 819 -1.81 -15.95 -42.48
C PRO A 819 -3.05 -15.97 -41.58
N LEU A 820 -3.92 -14.99 -41.78
CA LEU A 820 -5.31 -14.94 -41.31
C LEU A 820 -6.23 -14.99 -42.53
N THR A 821 -7.03 -16.04 -42.66
CA THR A 821 -7.94 -16.26 -43.81
C THR A 821 -9.38 -16.31 -43.37
N GLY A 822 -10.31 -15.95 -44.26
CA GLY A 822 -11.75 -15.92 -43.93
C GLY A 822 -12.10 -14.80 -42.97
N LEU A 823 -11.52 -13.62 -43.20
CA LEU A 823 -11.71 -12.44 -42.36
C LEU A 823 -13.19 -12.01 -42.34
N THR A 824 -13.71 -11.74 -41.15
CA THR A 824 -15.10 -11.33 -40.92
C THR A 824 -15.16 -9.98 -40.21
N ALA A 825 -16.36 -9.45 -40.00
CA ALA A 825 -16.58 -8.25 -39.19
C ALA A 825 -16.36 -8.46 -37.68
N ASP A 826 -16.14 -9.69 -37.23
CA ASP A 826 -15.69 -9.98 -35.86
C ASP A 826 -14.15 -10.04 -35.82
N TRP A 827 -13.57 -9.67 -34.68
CA TRP A 827 -12.13 -9.82 -34.46
C TRP A 827 -11.74 -11.30 -34.45
N GLN A 828 -10.73 -11.64 -35.24
CA GLN A 828 -10.19 -13.00 -35.36
C GLN A 828 -8.68 -12.96 -35.16
N GLN A 829 -8.16 -13.91 -34.39
CA GLN A 829 -6.74 -14.01 -34.13
C GLN A 829 -6.06 -14.88 -35.18
N ALA A 830 -4.92 -14.43 -35.69
CA ALA A 830 -3.93 -15.29 -36.33
C ALA A 830 -2.83 -15.61 -35.33
N THR A 831 -2.41 -16.88 -35.30
CA THR A 831 -1.29 -17.34 -34.49
C THR A 831 -0.32 -18.15 -35.35
N GLY A 832 0.97 -18.08 -35.02
CA GLY A 832 2.01 -18.83 -35.71
C GLY A 832 3.22 -19.06 -34.82
N ASN A 833 3.81 -20.25 -34.92
CA ASN A 833 5.08 -20.56 -34.28
C ASN A 833 6.14 -20.71 -35.37
N VAL A 834 7.26 -19.99 -35.24
CA VAL A 834 8.39 -20.04 -36.20
C VAL A 834 9.70 -20.11 -35.41
N THR A 835 10.81 -20.45 -36.06
CA THR A 835 12.11 -20.57 -35.38
C THR A 835 13.13 -19.66 -36.05
N ALA A 836 13.35 -18.44 -35.56
CA ALA A 836 14.27 -17.48 -36.16
C ALA A 836 15.65 -18.14 -36.45
N PRO A 837 16.20 -18.02 -37.67
CA PRO A 837 17.44 -18.72 -38.05
C PRO A 837 18.63 -18.36 -37.16
N ASP A 838 19.61 -19.27 -37.07
CA ASP A 838 20.90 -18.98 -36.43
C ASP A 838 21.56 -17.75 -37.07
N GLY A 839 22.12 -16.87 -36.23
CA GLY A 839 22.73 -15.61 -36.67
C GLY A 839 21.74 -14.45 -36.85
N THR A 840 20.45 -14.63 -36.56
CA THR A 840 19.47 -13.53 -36.54
C THR A 840 19.89 -12.43 -35.56
N ALA A 841 19.84 -11.19 -36.02
CA ALA A 841 20.09 -9.98 -35.25
C ALA A 841 18.90 -9.01 -35.27
N THR A 842 18.13 -8.95 -36.37
CA THR A 842 16.93 -8.11 -36.47
C THR A 842 15.79 -8.77 -37.25
N VAL A 843 14.57 -8.27 -37.07
CA VAL A 843 13.37 -8.68 -37.80
C VAL A 843 12.63 -7.48 -38.39
N GLN A 844 12.23 -7.57 -39.66
CA GLN A 844 11.37 -6.61 -40.34
C GLN A 844 10.00 -7.24 -40.64
N LEU A 845 8.93 -6.47 -40.47
CA LEU A 845 7.54 -6.95 -40.60
C LEU A 845 6.81 -6.28 -41.76
N GLU A 846 5.96 -7.06 -42.43
CA GLU A 846 5.03 -6.59 -43.47
C GLU A 846 3.67 -7.24 -43.29
N PHE A 847 2.60 -6.45 -43.24
CA PHE A 847 1.25 -6.98 -43.45
C PHE A 847 0.85 -6.78 -44.90
N TYR A 848 0.28 -7.81 -45.52
CA TYR A 848 -0.20 -7.72 -46.90
C TYR A 848 -1.41 -8.63 -47.14
N GLY A 849 -2.19 -8.29 -48.15
CA GLY A 849 -3.34 -9.08 -48.59
C GLY A 849 -3.48 -9.04 -50.11
N SER A 850 -4.01 -10.13 -50.69
CA SER A 850 -4.26 -10.23 -52.13
C SER A 850 -5.72 -9.90 -52.51
N SER A 851 -6.57 -9.66 -51.52
CA SER A 851 -7.99 -9.35 -51.69
C SER A 851 -8.31 -7.93 -51.20
N GLY A 852 -9.28 -7.30 -51.85
CA GLY A 852 -9.77 -5.97 -51.55
C GLY A 852 -9.81 -5.09 -52.80
N THR A 853 -10.76 -4.18 -52.86
CA THR A 853 -10.83 -3.11 -53.87
C THR A 853 -10.63 -1.74 -53.22
N ALA A 854 -10.52 -0.68 -54.03
CA ALA A 854 -10.32 0.66 -53.49
C ALA A 854 -11.44 1.02 -52.49
N ASN A 855 -11.05 1.52 -51.31
CA ASN A 855 -11.86 1.84 -50.13
C ASN A 855 -12.31 0.64 -49.26
N ASP A 856 -11.88 -0.58 -49.58
CA ASP A 856 -12.01 -1.68 -48.62
C ASP A 856 -11.02 -1.46 -47.47
N SER A 857 -11.34 -1.90 -46.25
CA SER A 857 -10.47 -1.72 -45.09
C SER A 857 -10.37 -2.95 -44.19
N VAL A 858 -9.31 -2.99 -43.42
CA VAL A 858 -9.04 -4.01 -42.40
C VAL A 858 -8.44 -3.36 -41.16
N TYR A 859 -8.93 -3.77 -40.00
CA TYR A 859 -8.37 -3.39 -38.71
C TYR A 859 -7.40 -4.48 -38.23
N LEU A 860 -6.26 -4.06 -37.68
CA LEU A 860 -5.21 -4.91 -37.13
C LEU A 860 -4.85 -4.42 -35.74
N ASP A 861 -4.67 -5.33 -34.79
CA ASP A 861 -4.40 -4.99 -33.40
C ASP A 861 -3.64 -6.11 -32.66
N ASP A 862 -3.11 -5.80 -31.47
CA ASP A 862 -2.47 -6.74 -30.55
C ASP A 862 -1.38 -7.63 -31.20
N LEU A 863 -0.49 -7.02 -31.99
CA LEU A 863 0.64 -7.73 -32.59
C LEU A 863 1.67 -8.11 -31.52
N ARG A 864 1.87 -9.41 -31.33
CA ARG A 864 2.88 -10.00 -30.45
C ARG A 864 3.86 -10.85 -31.25
N ILE A 865 5.15 -10.63 -31.04
CA ILE A 865 6.24 -11.48 -31.49
C ILE A 865 7.19 -11.69 -30.33
N THR A 866 7.28 -12.92 -29.87
CA THR A 866 7.81 -13.20 -28.55
C THR A 866 8.65 -14.48 -28.59
N ASN A 867 9.68 -14.57 -27.76
CA ASN A 867 10.53 -15.76 -27.70
C ASN A 867 9.79 -16.91 -27.01
N THR A 868 9.82 -18.11 -27.59
CA THR A 868 9.37 -19.33 -26.90
C THR A 868 10.51 -19.91 -26.08
N ALA A 869 10.21 -20.38 -24.87
CA ALA A 869 11.18 -21.05 -24.00
C ALA A 869 11.79 -22.32 -24.61
#